data_AF-A0A949MFP0-F1
#
_entry.id   AF-A0A949MFP0-F1
#
_cell.length_a   1.000
_cell.length_b   1.000
_cell.length_c   1.000
_cell.angle_alpha   90.00
_cell.angle_beta   90.00
_cell.angle_gamma   90.00
#
_symmetry.space_group_name_H-M   'P 1'
#
loop_
_entity.id
_entity.type
_entity.pdbx_description
1 polymer ?
#
loop_
_entity_poly.entity_id
_entity_poly.type
_entity_poly.pdbx_seq_one_letter_code
_entity_poly.pdbx_strand_id
1 'polypeptide(L)'
;MSGVVTIAGSVSGSYSGQVLDIVSGSPTINGSSDTVQSAASGIGIVLTGGNNTIIISGSSDTLVAGNAITGGVTGDTLLLTGNYNVIEDNGFSGGGVTINGSGNLFSSQQRIETSNVVVNGSNDTVSAIYMGGNFLITGNNVLINANDGAFTIAGTNDTVMAANAQSILITGSNATVVDESRPGSTLPTSLLAGADQAGQDTVPGTSISIAGSASGTSVTTYNNNNTVASSGSGSSVSLQSYGNSATLAGGSSSISAQSQLETISVAGAQDTVSTSQFTGGGSSSTVPASTISIDSVVASSTTYNAGTSSIVDTTPGAGASVVNITSGGTSIIATVGGTFNDSVGNNSYTIGGGTKLNFSAGNNTVTVADGQFLTQDTLGGTAGSPNTIFLGSNSVVDLTTTGVTAEYDLLSVTGSGNSGFIYNANNALYLGGSGNLFAVFANPAASSTAGGVLSISGADTLSIWSGNNSIIANNGAALFVTSNNNTVSGGNASLALQGDGNIVNLTGQSTISSANPWQYGAAASGGVQNQFTVQGGQFNLGGEDSLLQTGSSAALTLAGGNNVSLYGANDSITASDQLYGGNNIYLGGSGTDTVHLVNVSDSAATINANVNAFVTATDDTGPKIGDINTNNNEQLTFIGGSGTSSTVLASGSNTQVTLFGGTSSNNIVSGGKAGNNNLNGGSGSGDLFTAGGNNDVLIGGSGGLNTLVSATGNETFTGAGLGNDLFSITGGGGTDMINNFTGQLVLAAGLSVSNENVIGGSLNVLLNDGTHLIFAGLTSVNQ
;
A
#
# COMPACT_ATOMS: atom_id res chain seq x y z
N MET A 1 -15.83 -89.03 -25.96
CA MET A 1 -14.81 -89.65 -25.08
C MET A 1 -13.51 -88.93 -25.38
N SER A 2 -13.20 -87.86 -24.66
CA SER A 2 -11.90 -87.19 -24.84
C SER A 2 -10.88 -87.99 -24.06
N GLY A 3 -10.04 -88.75 -24.77
CA GLY A 3 -8.93 -89.49 -24.17
C GLY A 3 -7.76 -88.54 -23.97
N VAL A 4 -7.12 -88.59 -22.81
CA VAL A 4 -5.87 -87.86 -22.57
C VAL A 4 -4.80 -88.44 -23.51
N VAL A 5 -4.18 -87.58 -24.33
CA VAL A 5 -3.08 -87.96 -25.23
C VAL A 5 -1.78 -87.49 -24.59
N THR A 6 -0.96 -88.44 -24.13
CA THR A 6 0.38 -88.13 -23.63
C THR A 6 1.35 -87.95 -24.79
N ILE A 7 2.02 -86.79 -24.84
CA ILE A 7 2.98 -86.43 -25.88
C ILE A 7 4.39 -86.40 -25.27
N ALA A 8 5.31 -87.19 -25.85
CA ALA A 8 6.72 -87.20 -25.49
C ALA A 8 7.60 -87.02 -26.75
N GLY A 9 8.55 -86.09 -26.69
CA GLY A 9 9.43 -85.73 -27.81
C GLY A 9 8.90 -84.60 -28.70
N SER A 10 9.69 -84.16 -29.68
CA SER A 10 9.34 -83.08 -30.61
C SER A 10 8.50 -83.58 -31.78
N VAL A 11 7.27 -83.99 -31.48
CA VAL A 11 6.30 -84.49 -32.47
C VAL A 11 5.31 -83.41 -32.88
N SER A 12 5.04 -83.30 -34.18
CA SER A 12 3.98 -82.45 -34.72
C SER A 12 2.72 -83.28 -34.97
N GLY A 13 1.56 -82.84 -34.46
CA GLY A 13 0.30 -83.57 -34.64
C GLY A 13 -0.91 -82.64 -34.71
N SER A 14 -1.94 -83.07 -35.43
CA SER A 14 -3.22 -82.37 -35.47
C SER A 14 -4.22 -82.95 -34.47
N TYR A 15 -4.70 -82.13 -33.55
CA TYR A 15 -5.59 -82.50 -32.45
C TYR A 15 -6.79 -81.54 -32.44
N SER A 16 -7.97 -81.97 -31.98
CA SER A 16 -9.10 -81.05 -31.79
C SER A 16 -10.08 -81.63 -30.77
N GLY A 17 -10.44 -80.85 -29.76
CA GLY A 17 -11.31 -81.30 -28.66
C GLY A 17 -10.64 -82.26 -27.67
N GLN A 18 -9.31 -82.31 -27.63
CA GLN A 18 -8.52 -83.29 -26.86
C GLN A 18 -7.84 -82.66 -25.64
N VAL A 19 -7.55 -83.48 -24.62
CA VAL A 19 -6.63 -83.12 -23.53
C VAL A 19 -5.25 -83.68 -23.86
N LEU A 20 -4.26 -82.81 -24.05
CA LEU A 20 -2.89 -83.16 -24.43
C LEU A 20 -1.97 -82.98 -23.22
N ASP A 21 -1.31 -84.05 -22.78
CA ASP A 21 -0.40 -84.04 -21.63
C ASP A 21 1.06 -84.14 -22.12
N ILE A 22 1.79 -83.04 -22.08
CA ILE A 22 3.17 -82.97 -22.60
C ILE A 22 4.14 -83.29 -21.46
N VAL A 23 4.88 -84.39 -21.62
CA VAL A 23 5.82 -84.87 -20.58
C VAL A 23 7.30 -84.67 -20.93
N SER A 24 7.62 -84.35 -22.20
CA SER A 24 8.98 -83.99 -22.66
C SER A 24 9.00 -83.51 -24.12
N GLY A 25 10.05 -82.80 -24.53
CA GLY A 25 10.33 -82.43 -25.93
C GLY A 25 9.81 -81.07 -26.35
N SER A 26 9.70 -80.82 -27.65
CA SER A 26 9.14 -79.56 -28.18
C SER A 26 8.07 -79.80 -29.26
N PRO A 27 6.83 -80.18 -28.89
CA PRO A 27 5.81 -80.56 -29.85
C PRO A 27 5.16 -79.36 -30.56
N THR A 28 4.70 -79.60 -31.78
CA THR A 28 3.83 -78.67 -32.53
C THR A 28 2.42 -79.22 -32.58
N ILE A 29 1.46 -78.52 -31.99
CA ILE A 29 0.07 -78.95 -31.88
C ILE A 29 -0.77 -78.10 -32.83
N ASN A 30 -1.41 -78.75 -33.79
CA ASN A 30 -2.23 -78.11 -34.82
C ASN A 30 -3.71 -78.43 -34.63
N GLY A 31 -4.50 -77.52 -34.06
CA GLY A 31 -5.96 -77.56 -34.07
C GLY A 31 -6.60 -76.77 -32.94
N SER A 32 -7.90 -76.98 -32.73
CA SER A 32 -8.77 -76.06 -31.97
C SER A 32 -9.56 -76.77 -30.88
N SER A 33 -9.87 -76.03 -29.82
CA SER A 33 -10.61 -76.51 -28.63
C SER A 33 -9.89 -77.60 -27.83
N ASP A 34 -8.56 -77.60 -27.83
CA ASP A 34 -7.75 -78.53 -27.05
C ASP A 34 -7.42 -77.96 -25.65
N THR A 35 -7.25 -78.84 -24.67
CA THR A 35 -6.62 -78.50 -23.37
C THR A 35 -5.20 -79.03 -23.37
N VAL A 36 -4.21 -78.15 -23.45
CA VAL A 36 -2.79 -78.52 -23.43
C VAL A 36 -2.24 -78.31 -22.03
N GLN A 37 -1.77 -79.37 -21.39
CA GLN A 37 -1.17 -79.32 -20.06
C GLN A 37 0.27 -79.82 -20.10
N SER A 38 1.15 -79.16 -19.35
CA SER A 38 2.53 -79.62 -19.11
C SER A 38 2.93 -79.36 -17.67
N ALA A 39 3.48 -80.39 -17.01
CA ALA A 39 4.15 -80.28 -15.72
C ALA A 39 5.66 -80.47 -15.80
N ALA A 40 6.17 -80.86 -16.97
CA ALA A 40 7.60 -81.01 -17.20
C ALA A 40 8.23 -79.65 -17.53
N SER A 41 9.51 -79.50 -17.17
CA SER A 41 10.29 -78.26 -17.27
C SER A 41 11.23 -78.27 -18.48
N GLY A 42 11.49 -77.11 -19.07
CA GLY A 42 12.37 -76.96 -20.24
C GLY A 42 11.73 -77.40 -21.57
N ILE A 43 10.41 -77.36 -21.68
CA ILE A 43 9.64 -77.78 -22.86
C ILE A 43 9.38 -76.60 -23.79
N GLY A 44 9.37 -76.87 -25.11
CA GLY A 44 9.03 -75.88 -26.14
C GLY A 44 7.69 -76.21 -26.82
N ILE A 45 6.62 -75.46 -26.57
CA ILE A 45 5.30 -75.77 -27.17
C ILE A 45 5.03 -74.79 -28.31
N VAL A 46 4.66 -75.31 -29.49
CA VAL A 46 4.14 -74.50 -30.59
C VAL A 46 2.69 -74.85 -30.85
N LEU A 47 1.79 -73.87 -30.78
CA LEU A 47 0.35 -74.07 -31.01
C LEU A 47 -0.11 -73.35 -32.28
N THR A 48 -0.91 -74.03 -33.10
CA THR A 48 -1.62 -73.42 -34.22
C THR A 48 -3.10 -73.83 -34.20
N GLY A 49 -4.02 -72.87 -33.99
CA GLY A 49 -5.48 -73.05 -33.90
C GLY A 49 -6.08 -72.41 -32.63
N GLY A 50 -7.41 -72.28 -32.51
CA GLY A 50 -8.07 -71.43 -31.50
C GLY A 50 -9.02 -72.13 -30.51
N ASN A 51 -9.56 -71.38 -29.54
CA ASN A 51 -10.34 -71.80 -28.38
C ASN A 51 -9.65 -72.83 -27.46
N ASN A 52 -8.33 -72.80 -27.32
CA ASN A 52 -7.56 -73.73 -26.51
C ASN A 52 -7.44 -73.28 -25.04
N THR A 53 -7.31 -74.22 -24.12
CA THR A 53 -6.92 -73.96 -22.72
C THR A 53 -5.51 -74.47 -22.50
N ILE A 54 -4.58 -73.60 -22.15
CA ILE A 54 -3.17 -73.93 -21.98
C ILE A 54 -2.81 -73.82 -20.50
N ILE A 55 -2.31 -74.90 -19.91
CA ILE A 55 -1.89 -74.96 -18.51
C ILE A 55 -0.43 -75.37 -18.45
N ILE A 56 0.46 -74.44 -18.12
CA ILE A 56 1.89 -74.71 -17.93
C ILE A 56 2.21 -74.61 -16.44
N SER A 57 2.59 -75.74 -15.85
CA SER A 57 2.99 -75.86 -14.46
C SER A 57 4.47 -76.19 -14.28
N GLY A 58 5.16 -76.54 -15.37
CA GLY A 58 6.61 -76.63 -15.44
C GLY A 58 7.30 -75.28 -15.35
N SER A 59 8.61 -75.30 -15.07
CA SER A 59 9.44 -74.10 -15.00
C SER A 59 10.42 -74.04 -16.17
N SER A 60 10.85 -72.84 -16.55
CA SER A 60 11.78 -72.62 -17.66
C SER A 60 11.30 -73.15 -19.02
N ASP A 61 9.99 -73.20 -19.22
CA ASP A 61 9.37 -73.59 -20.48
C ASP A 61 9.31 -72.40 -21.45
N THR A 62 9.24 -72.70 -22.74
CA THR A 62 9.03 -71.70 -23.80
C THR A 62 7.75 -72.05 -24.58
N LEU A 63 6.77 -71.15 -24.58
CA LEU A 63 5.57 -71.27 -25.39
C LEU A 63 5.65 -70.26 -26.54
N VAL A 64 5.55 -70.75 -27.78
CA VAL A 64 5.44 -69.89 -28.97
C VAL A 64 4.06 -70.11 -29.59
N ALA A 65 3.16 -69.15 -29.45
CA ALA A 65 1.87 -69.18 -30.13
C ALA A 65 2.05 -68.69 -31.58
N GLY A 66 1.53 -69.47 -32.54
CA GLY A 66 1.96 -69.53 -33.94
C GLY A 66 1.89 -68.27 -34.83
N ASN A 67 2.33 -68.44 -36.08
CA ASN A 67 2.77 -67.41 -37.03
C ASN A 67 1.67 -66.43 -37.50
N ALA A 68 2.05 -65.15 -37.62
CA ALA A 68 1.20 -64.00 -37.94
C ALA A 68 0.61 -64.02 -39.36
N ILE A 69 -0.72 -64.16 -39.53
CA ILE A 69 -1.48 -63.59 -40.66
C ILE A 69 -2.94 -63.34 -40.21
N THR A 70 -3.34 -62.05 -40.19
CA THR A 70 -4.71 -61.51 -40.14
C THR A 70 -5.87 -62.52 -39.98
N GLY A 71 -6.34 -62.71 -38.74
CA GLY A 71 -7.49 -63.56 -38.40
C GLY A 71 -7.24 -64.46 -37.19
N GLY A 72 -6.84 -63.85 -36.06
CA GLY A 72 -6.28 -64.52 -34.87
C GLY A 72 -7.06 -65.71 -34.32
N VAL A 73 -6.32 -66.59 -33.66
CA VAL A 73 -6.87 -67.69 -32.85
C VAL A 73 -7.73 -67.07 -31.76
N THR A 74 -9.04 -67.26 -31.87
CA THR A 74 -10.05 -66.63 -31.02
C THR A 74 -10.40 -67.54 -29.86
N GLY A 75 -10.40 -67.03 -28.62
CA GLY A 75 -10.91 -67.68 -27.41
C GLY A 75 -9.92 -68.49 -26.56
N ASP A 76 -8.61 -68.38 -26.78
CA ASP A 76 -7.61 -69.15 -26.02
C ASP A 76 -7.38 -68.60 -24.61
N THR A 77 -7.34 -69.48 -23.60
CA THR A 77 -7.03 -69.12 -22.20
C THR A 77 -5.69 -69.72 -21.78
N LEU A 78 -4.82 -68.89 -21.20
CA LEU A 78 -3.51 -69.30 -20.69
C LEU A 78 -3.47 -69.23 -19.16
N LEU A 79 -3.09 -70.31 -18.51
CA LEU A 79 -2.79 -70.39 -17.09
C LEU A 79 -1.35 -70.87 -16.88
N LEU A 80 -0.50 -69.98 -16.37
CA LEU A 80 0.87 -70.29 -15.99
C LEU A 80 0.95 -70.41 -14.47
N THR A 81 1.44 -71.53 -13.97
CA THR A 81 1.65 -71.77 -12.53
C THR A 81 3.10 -72.06 -12.18
N GLY A 82 3.94 -72.42 -13.16
CA GLY A 82 5.37 -72.59 -12.95
C GLY A 82 6.17 -71.30 -13.17
N ASN A 83 7.48 -71.37 -12.88
CA ASN A 83 8.35 -70.20 -12.78
C ASN A 83 9.27 -70.05 -13.99
N TYR A 84 9.75 -68.84 -14.27
CA TYR A 84 10.76 -68.56 -15.30
C TYR A 84 10.40 -69.01 -16.72
N ASN A 85 9.10 -69.05 -17.05
CA ASN A 85 8.63 -69.41 -18.37
C ASN A 85 8.68 -68.20 -19.32
N VAL A 86 8.89 -68.46 -20.61
CA VAL A 86 8.86 -67.46 -21.67
C VAL A 86 7.70 -67.76 -22.61
N ILE A 87 6.80 -66.80 -22.79
CA ILE A 87 5.70 -66.87 -23.75
C ILE A 87 5.92 -65.80 -24.79
N GLU A 88 6.11 -66.23 -26.03
CA GLU A 88 6.10 -65.36 -27.20
C GLU A 88 4.81 -65.58 -27.97
N ASP A 89 3.95 -64.58 -27.93
CA ASP A 89 2.67 -64.58 -28.61
C ASP A 89 2.72 -63.77 -29.91
N ASN A 90 2.18 -64.35 -30.97
CA ASN A 90 2.00 -63.72 -32.27
C ASN A 90 0.51 -63.67 -32.70
N GLY A 91 -0.46 -63.82 -31.79
CA GLY A 91 -1.89 -63.71 -32.15
C GLY A 91 -2.97 -64.15 -31.15
N PHE A 92 -2.77 -64.12 -29.82
CA PHE A 92 -3.84 -64.41 -28.86
C PHE A 92 -4.97 -63.37 -28.97
N SER A 93 -6.20 -63.80 -29.24
CA SER A 93 -7.38 -62.93 -29.24
C SER A 93 -8.56 -63.60 -28.54
N GLY A 94 -9.36 -62.87 -27.77
CA GLY A 94 -10.65 -63.31 -27.23
C GLY A 94 -10.67 -64.10 -25.92
N GLY A 95 -9.54 -64.53 -25.35
CA GLY A 95 -9.52 -65.26 -24.06
C GLY A 95 -8.81 -64.52 -22.92
N GLY A 96 -8.40 -65.23 -21.87
CA GLY A 96 -7.78 -64.65 -20.67
C GLY A 96 -6.37 -65.19 -20.39
N VAL A 97 -5.50 -64.36 -19.82
CA VAL A 97 -4.14 -64.76 -19.41
C VAL A 97 -4.06 -64.68 -17.89
N THR A 98 -3.61 -65.74 -17.23
CA THR A 98 -3.36 -65.78 -15.78
C THR A 98 -1.96 -66.31 -15.50
N ILE A 99 -1.14 -65.52 -14.80
CA ILE A 99 0.24 -65.81 -14.44
C ILE A 99 0.34 -65.91 -12.91
N ASN A 100 0.42 -67.12 -12.37
CA ASN A 100 0.53 -67.38 -10.94
C ASN A 100 1.96 -67.70 -10.49
N GLY A 101 2.79 -68.26 -11.37
CA GLY A 101 4.20 -68.49 -11.07
C GLY A 101 5.03 -67.22 -11.18
N SER A 102 6.27 -67.23 -10.68
CA SER A 102 7.17 -66.07 -10.63
C SER A 102 8.23 -66.07 -11.73
N GLY A 103 8.73 -64.89 -12.10
CA GLY A 103 9.89 -64.75 -13.00
C GLY A 103 9.60 -65.02 -14.47
N ASN A 104 8.33 -65.06 -14.87
CA ASN A 104 7.91 -65.35 -16.23
C ASN A 104 7.99 -64.10 -17.12
N LEU A 105 8.20 -64.32 -18.41
CA LEU A 105 8.15 -63.31 -19.46
C LEU A 105 7.01 -63.63 -20.42
N PHE A 106 6.01 -62.77 -20.50
CA PHE A 106 4.98 -62.82 -21.53
C PHE A 106 5.20 -61.64 -22.50
N SER A 107 5.44 -61.95 -23.77
CA SER A 107 5.65 -60.95 -24.81
C SER A 107 4.68 -61.20 -25.96
N SER A 108 3.99 -60.16 -26.45
CA SER A 108 3.13 -60.26 -27.63
C SER A 108 3.42 -59.18 -28.66
N GLN A 109 3.56 -59.61 -29.92
CA GLN A 109 3.83 -58.73 -31.07
C GLN A 109 2.57 -58.29 -31.82
N GLN A 110 1.38 -58.77 -31.43
CA GLN A 110 0.11 -58.50 -32.12
C GLN A 110 -0.93 -57.88 -31.17
N ARG A 111 -2.06 -57.42 -31.72
CA ARG A 111 -3.18 -56.95 -30.93
C ARG A 111 -3.85 -58.09 -30.19
N ILE A 112 -3.72 -58.07 -28.88
CA ILE A 112 -4.42 -58.93 -27.95
C ILE A 112 -5.75 -58.27 -27.58
N GLU A 113 -6.86 -58.88 -27.97
CA GLU A 113 -8.19 -58.53 -27.45
C GLU A 113 -8.57 -59.53 -26.37
N THR A 114 -7.90 -59.47 -25.22
CA THR A 114 -8.22 -60.37 -24.09
C THR A 114 -9.39 -59.83 -23.29
N SER A 115 -10.10 -60.74 -22.59
CA SER A 115 -11.10 -60.32 -21.60
C SER A 115 -10.42 -59.77 -20.35
N ASN A 116 -9.41 -60.48 -19.81
CA ASN A 116 -8.64 -60.08 -18.64
C ASN A 116 -7.21 -60.66 -18.67
N VAL A 117 -6.26 -59.92 -18.09
CA VAL A 117 -4.89 -60.36 -17.80
C VAL A 117 -4.68 -60.29 -16.30
N VAL A 118 -4.33 -61.42 -15.67
CA VAL A 118 -4.14 -61.51 -14.22
C VAL A 118 -2.70 -61.94 -13.94
N VAL A 119 -1.94 -61.14 -13.21
CA VAL A 119 -0.55 -61.43 -12.81
C VAL A 119 -0.50 -61.50 -11.29
N ASN A 120 -0.55 -62.72 -10.77
CA ASN A 120 -0.48 -63.01 -9.34
C ASN A 120 0.94 -63.34 -8.87
N GLY A 121 1.80 -63.79 -9.79
CA GLY A 121 3.20 -64.10 -9.54
C GLY A 121 4.10 -62.87 -9.39
N SER A 122 5.30 -63.07 -8.84
CA SER A 122 6.28 -62.01 -8.62
C SER A 122 7.42 -62.01 -9.63
N ASN A 123 8.01 -60.85 -9.89
CA ASN A 123 9.13 -60.65 -10.83
C ASN A 123 8.77 -61.04 -12.27
N ASP A 124 7.49 -60.98 -12.63
CA ASP A 124 7.03 -61.28 -13.97
C ASP A 124 7.12 -60.04 -14.87
N THR A 125 7.32 -60.24 -16.16
CA THR A 125 7.28 -59.20 -17.18
C THR A 125 6.19 -59.51 -18.21
N VAL A 126 5.29 -58.57 -18.46
CA VAL A 126 4.26 -58.65 -19.50
C VAL A 126 4.46 -57.47 -20.45
N SER A 127 4.77 -57.75 -21.71
CA SER A 127 5.02 -56.73 -22.73
C SER A 127 4.17 -56.99 -23.96
N ALA A 128 3.34 -56.05 -24.39
CA ALA A 128 2.51 -56.22 -25.57
C ALA A 128 2.13 -54.89 -26.23
N ILE A 129 2.13 -54.88 -27.55
CA ILE A 129 1.98 -53.66 -28.35
C ILE A 129 0.53 -53.13 -28.35
N TYR A 130 -0.48 -54.00 -28.22
CA TYR A 130 -1.88 -53.60 -28.08
C TYR A 130 -2.61 -54.64 -27.25
N MET A 131 -3.09 -54.30 -26.06
CA MET A 131 -3.86 -55.20 -25.21
C MET A 131 -5.17 -54.56 -24.78
N GLY A 132 -6.26 -54.93 -25.43
CA GLY A 132 -7.60 -54.67 -24.88
C GLY A 132 -7.88 -55.60 -23.68
N GLY A 133 -8.52 -55.06 -22.64
CA GLY A 133 -9.00 -55.83 -21.48
C GLY A 133 -8.70 -55.16 -20.13
N ASN A 134 -9.06 -55.84 -19.03
CA ASN A 134 -8.67 -55.41 -17.68
C ASN A 134 -7.42 -56.17 -17.21
N PHE A 135 -6.45 -55.44 -16.66
CA PHE A 135 -5.26 -55.97 -16.02
C PHE A 135 -5.43 -55.95 -14.51
N LEU A 136 -5.16 -57.08 -13.87
CA LEU A 136 -5.10 -57.21 -12.43
C LEU A 136 -3.72 -57.74 -12.03
N ILE A 137 -2.94 -56.90 -11.36
CA ILE A 137 -1.57 -57.21 -10.94
C ILE A 137 -1.59 -57.30 -9.42
N THR A 138 -1.47 -58.50 -8.85
CA THR A 138 -1.41 -58.69 -7.39
C THR A 138 -0.06 -59.19 -6.90
N GLY A 139 0.80 -59.67 -7.81
CA GLY A 139 2.15 -60.05 -7.46
C GLY A 139 3.10 -58.85 -7.41
N ASN A 140 4.29 -59.04 -6.84
CA ASN A 140 5.25 -57.96 -6.59
C ASN A 140 6.39 -57.92 -7.62
N ASN A 141 6.97 -56.74 -7.84
CA ASN A 141 8.03 -56.47 -8.80
C ASN A 141 7.65 -56.85 -10.24
N VAL A 142 6.38 -56.67 -10.59
CA VAL A 142 5.87 -56.96 -11.93
C VAL A 142 6.16 -55.78 -12.86
N LEU A 143 6.66 -56.07 -14.06
CA LEU A 143 6.83 -55.08 -15.13
C LEU A 143 5.75 -55.29 -16.20
N ILE A 144 4.90 -54.29 -16.42
CA ILE A 144 3.91 -54.29 -17.49
C ILE A 144 4.26 -53.20 -18.49
N ASN A 145 4.29 -53.54 -19.77
CA ASN A 145 4.32 -52.60 -20.88
C ASN A 145 3.17 -52.94 -21.83
N ALA A 146 2.07 -52.19 -21.79
CA ALA A 146 0.86 -52.52 -22.53
C ALA A 146 0.10 -51.27 -22.97
N ASN A 147 -0.53 -51.33 -24.15
CA ASN A 147 -1.38 -50.24 -24.64
C ASN A 147 -2.86 -50.60 -24.52
N ASP A 148 -3.70 -49.60 -24.25
CA ASP A 148 -5.15 -49.68 -24.05
C ASP A 148 -5.57 -50.49 -22.79
N GLY A 149 -6.85 -50.38 -22.39
CA GLY A 149 -7.42 -51.16 -21.28
C GLY A 149 -7.41 -50.48 -19.90
N ALA A 150 -7.83 -51.20 -18.87
CA ALA A 150 -7.89 -50.72 -17.49
C ALA A 150 -6.94 -51.51 -16.59
N PHE A 151 -6.17 -50.83 -15.73
CA PHE A 151 -5.14 -51.45 -14.91
C PHE A 151 -5.48 -51.34 -13.43
N THR A 152 -5.36 -52.45 -12.70
CA THR A 152 -5.42 -52.50 -11.24
C THR A 152 -4.11 -53.05 -10.69
N ILE A 153 -3.35 -52.23 -9.97
CA ILE A 153 -2.02 -52.53 -9.43
C ILE A 153 -2.15 -52.66 -7.91
N ALA A 154 -2.17 -53.90 -7.42
CA ALA A 154 -2.33 -54.24 -6.01
C ALA A 154 -1.06 -54.79 -5.34
N GLY A 155 -0.06 -55.19 -6.13
CA GLY A 155 1.24 -55.63 -5.65
C GLY A 155 2.17 -54.49 -5.23
N THR A 156 3.38 -54.83 -4.80
CA THR A 156 4.40 -53.86 -4.39
C THR A 156 5.55 -53.77 -5.38
N ASN A 157 6.11 -52.57 -5.55
CA ASN A 157 7.24 -52.28 -6.45
C ASN A 157 6.96 -52.62 -7.94
N ASP A 158 5.71 -52.53 -8.37
CA ASP A 158 5.33 -52.83 -9.75
C ASP A 158 5.60 -51.64 -10.66
N THR A 159 5.98 -51.90 -11.90
CA THR A 159 6.18 -50.87 -12.94
C THR A 159 5.17 -51.09 -14.06
N VAL A 160 4.37 -50.07 -14.37
CA VAL A 160 3.39 -50.11 -15.47
C VAL A 160 3.66 -48.96 -16.43
N MET A 161 4.06 -49.31 -17.64
CA MET A 161 4.17 -48.42 -18.79
C MET A 161 2.91 -48.64 -19.63
N ALA A 162 2.02 -47.67 -19.66
CA ALA A 162 0.74 -47.78 -20.36
C ALA A 162 0.54 -46.63 -21.34
N ALA A 163 0.06 -46.91 -22.56
CA ALA A 163 -0.42 -45.87 -23.48
C ALA A 163 -1.93 -46.01 -23.69
N ASN A 164 -2.66 -44.88 -23.70
CA ASN A 164 -4.12 -44.81 -23.84
C ASN A 164 -4.90 -45.69 -22.84
N ALA A 165 -4.42 -45.78 -21.59
CA ALA A 165 -5.17 -46.50 -20.57
C ALA A 165 -6.54 -45.82 -20.33
N GLN A 166 -7.60 -46.60 -20.20
CA GLN A 166 -8.92 -46.10 -19.82
C GLN A 166 -8.91 -45.60 -18.37
N SER A 167 -8.27 -46.39 -17.49
CA SER A 167 -8.10 -46.06 -16.08
C SER A 167 -6.95 -46.86 -15.47
N ILE A 168 -6.26 -46.29 -14.50
CA ILE A 168 -5.24 -46.96 -13.69
C ILE A 168 -5.60 -46.79 -12.22
N LEU A 169 -5.84 -47.88 -11.51
CA LEU A 169 -6.10 -47.91 -10.07
C LEU A 169 -4.92 -48.57 -9.35
N ILE A 170 -4.32 -47.85 -8.41
CA ILE A 170 -3.16 -48.29 -7.64
C ILE A 170 -3.57 -48.46 -6.18
N THR A 171 -3.53 -49.69 -5.67
CA THR A 171 -3.83 -50.02 -4.27
C THR A 171 -2.61 -50.52 -3.51
N GLY A 172 -1.57 -50.99 -4.21
CA GLY A 172 -0.31 -51.43 -3.64
C GLY A 172 0.78 -50.34 -3.60
N SER A 173 1.83 -50.55 -2.81
CA SER A 173 2.84 -49.52 -2.50
C SER A 173 4.04 -49.53 -3.46
N ASN A 174 4.71 -48.38 -3.60
CA ASN A 174 5.92 -48.18 -4.42
C ASN A 174 5.76 -48.51 -5.91
N ALA A 175 4.55 -48.38 -6.47
CA ALA A 175 4.36 -48.59 -7.89
C ALA A 175 4.98 -47.43 -8.70
N THR A 176 5.49 -47.73 -9.90
CA THR A 176 5.94 -46.75 -10.89
C THR A 176 5.03 -46.82 -12.10
N VAL A 177 4.30 -45.76 -12.40
CA VAL A 177 3.41 -45.68 -13.56
C VAL A 177 3.91 -44.62 -14.53
N VAL A 178 4.03 -45.00 -15.79
CA VAL A 178 4.36 -44.10 -16.90
C VAL A 178 3.22 -44.18 -17.90
N ASP A 179 2.43 -43.12 -18.01
CA ASP A 179 1.43 -42.95 -19.06
C ASP A 179 2.12 -42.37 -20.30
N GLU A 180 2.41 -43.24 -21.27
CA GLU A 180 3.13 -42.94 -22.50
C GLU A 180 2.21 -42.40 -23.60
N SER A 181 2.79 -41.62 -24.52
CA SER A 181 2.09 -41.17 -25.72
C SER A 181 2.08 -42.21 -26.83
N ARG A 182 0.94 -42.32 -27.53
CA ARG A 182 0.70 -43.38 -28.53
C ARG A 182 1.78 -43.36 -29.62
N PRO A 183 2.29 -44.52 -30.06
CA PRO A 183 2.95 -44.64 -31.35
C PRO A 183 1.99 -44.25 -32.48
N GLY A 184 2.14 -43.04 -33.03
CA GLY A 184 1.31 -42.53 -34.12
C GLY A 184 0.02 -41.83 -33.70
N SER A 185 -0.17 -41.41 -32.44
CA SER A 185 -0.96 -40.19 -32.21
C SER A 185 -0.12 -39.03 -32.70
N THR A 186 -0.70 -38.07 -33.39
CA THR A 186 -0.02 -36.85 -33.80
C THR A 186 0.28 -35.99 -32.57
N LEU A 187 1.27 -36.39 -31.77
CA LEU A 187 2.12 -35.40 -31.15
C LEU A 187 2.99 -34.86 -32.27
N PRO A 188 2.89 -33.57 -32.64
CA PRO A 188 3.91 -32.98 -33.48
C PRO A 188 5.22 -33.15 -32.73
N THR A 189 6.21 -33.72 -33.39
CA THR A 189 7.60 -33.80 -32.93
C THR A 189 8.24 -32.42 -32.70
N SER A 190 7.48 -31.34 -32.85
CA SER A 190 7.80 -30.03 -32.30
C SER A 190 7.05 -29.79 -30.99
N LEU A 191 7.76 -30.03 -29.88
CA LEU A 191 7.46 -29.60 -28.51
C LEU A 191 7.37 -28.04 -28.37
N LEU A 192 7.19 -27.30 -29.46
CA LEU A 192 7.43 -25.86 -29.61
C LEU A 192 6.20 -25.05 -30.06
N ALA A 193 5.02 -25.64 -30.26
CA ALA A 193 3.87 -24.93 -30.81
C ALA A 193 2.74 -24.73 -29.79
N GLY A 194 2.94 -23.84 -28.81
CA GLY A 194 1.95 -22.98 -28.16
C GLY A 194 0.70 -23.59 -27.47
N ALA A 195 0.19 -22.87 -26.45
CA ALA A 195 -1.02 -23.22 -25.70
C ALA A 195 -2.32 -23.33 -26.54
N ASP A 196 -2.33 -22.84 -27.78
CA ASP A 196 -3.48 -22.91 -28.69
C ASP A 196 -3.88 -24.35 -29.07
N GLN A 197 -2.97 -25.34 -28.95
CA GLN A 197 -3.27 -26.73 -29.28
C GLN A 197 -3.94 -27.50 -28.13
N ALA A 198 -3.70 -27.11 -26.87
CA ALA A 198 -4.30 -27.76 -25.70
C ALA A 198 -5.81 -27.47 -25.59
N GLY A 199 -6.24 -26.25 -25.91
CA GLY A 199 -7.67 -25.88 -25.92
C GLY A 199 -8.49 -26.53 -27.04
N GLN A 200 -7.83 -27.15 -28.03
CA GLN A 200 -8.47 -27.86 -29.15
C GLN A 200 -8.55 -29.37 -28.91
N ASP A 201 -7.73 -29.92 -27.99
CA ASP A 201 -7.75 -31.33 -27.62
C ASP A 201 -8.81 -31.57 -26.55
N THR A 202 -10.00 -31.99 -26.99
CA THR A 202 -11.15 -32.27 -26.12
C THR A 202 -11.25 -33.75 -25.73
N VAL A 203 -10.29 -34.58 -26.15
CA VAL A 203 -10.29 -36.02 -25.82
C VAL A 203 -9.86 -36.18 -24.36
N PRO A 204 -10.66 -36.84 -23.51
CA PRO A 204 -10.25 -37.14 -22.13
C PRO A 204 -9.01 -38.04 -22.11
N GLY A 205 -8.03 -37.70 -21.27
CA GLY A 205 -6.86 -38.55 -21.01
C GLY A 205 -7.15 -39.69 -20.02
N THR A 206 -6.09 -40.34 -19.54
CA THR A 206 -6.15 -41.44 -18.57
C THR A 206 -6.61 -40.94 -17.19
N SER A 207 -7.52 -41.68 -16.56
CA SER A 207 -7.88 -41.48 -15.14
C SER A 207 -7.01 -42.36 -14.23
N ILE A 208 -6.14 -41.75 -13.43
CA ILE A 208 -5.18 -42.43 -12.54
C ILE A 208 -5.58 -42.18 -11.08
N SER A 209 -5.81 -43.23 -10.30
CA SER A 209 -6.17 -43.14 -8.89
C SER A 209 -5.19 -43.93 -8.01
N ILE A 210 -4.65 -43.27 -6.99
CA ILE A 210 -3.75 -43.84 -5.98
C ILE A 210 -4.51 -43.90 -4.65
N ALA A 211 -4.78 -45.11 -4.16
CA ALA A 211 -5.51 -45.33 -2.92
C ALA A 211 -4.66 -44.99 -1.68
N GLY A 212 -5.31 -44.72 -0.55
CA GLY A 212 -4.62 -44.29 0.69
C GLY A 212 -3.58 -45.29 1.23
N SER A 213 -3.74 -46.58 0.96
CA SER A 213 -2.76 -47.63 1.31
C SER A 213 -1.52 -47.65 0.41
N ALA A 214 -1.56 -47.02 -0.76
CA ALA A 214 -0.53 -47.09 -1.80
C ALA A 214 0.56 -46.02 -1.63
N SER A 215 1.34 -46.11 -0.55
CA SER A 215 2.42 -45.15 -0.28
C SER A 215 3.61 -45.27 -1.24
N GLY A 216 4.34 -44.17 -1.47
CA GLY A 216 5.60 -44.18 -2.22
C GLY A 216 5.46 -44.34 -3.73
N THR A 217 4.25 -44.17 -4.27
CA THR A 217 3.92 -44.39 -5.68
C THR A 217 4.40 -43.23 -6.56
N SER A 218 5.02 -43.52 -7.71
CA SER A 218 5.44 -42.54 -8.70
C SER A 218 4.58 -42.63 -9.96
N VAL A 219 4.08 -41.50 -10.46
CA VAL A 219 3.28 -41.40 -11.69
C VAL A 219 3.91 -40.34 -12.60
N THR A 220 4.16 -40.67 -13.86
CA THR A 220 4.57 -39.73 -14.91
C THR A 220 3.60 -39.77 -16.07
N THR A 221 3.08 -38.62 -16.49
CA THR A 221 2.09 -38.53 -17.59
C THR A 221 2.64 -37.72 -18.75
N TYR A 222 2.73 -38.34 -19.93
CA TYR A 222 3.17 -37.71 -21.18
C TYR A 222 2.00 -37.32 -22.11
N ASN A 223 0.76 -37.69 -21.79
CA ASN A 223 -0.43 -37.31 -22.56
C ASN A 223 -1.14 -36.07 -21.99
N ASN A 224 -1.99 -35.45 -22.83
CA ASN A 224 -2.85 -34.35 -22.43
C ASN A 224 -4.06 -34.83 -21.61
N ASN A 225 -4.66 -33.92 -20.85
CA ASN A 225 -5.97 -34.11 -20.20
C ASN A 225 -6.07 -35.32 -19.24
N ASN A 226 -4.94 -35.77 -18.67
CA ASN A 226 -4.93 -36.80 -17.64
C ASN A 226 -5.49 -36.27 -16.33
N THR A 227 -6.15 -37.14 -15.56
CA THR A 227 -6.60 -36.84 -14.20
C THR A 227 -5.89 -37.77 -13.22
N VAL A 228 -5.10 -37.22 -12.30
CA VAL A 228 -4.38 -37.98 -11.27
C VAL A 228 -4.95 -37.64 -9.90
N ALA A 229 -5.50 -38.61 -9.19
CA ALA A 229 -6.02 -38.42 -7.82
C ALA A 229 -5.28 -39.34 -6.86
N SER A 230 -4.49 -38.78 -5.94
CA SER A 230 -3.79 -39.53 -4.91
C SER A 230 -4.33 -39.26 -3.52
N SER A 231 -4.67 -40.32 -2.81
CA SER A 231 -4.93 -40.29 -1.36
C SER A 231 -3.80 -40.94 -0.55
N GLY A 232 -2.80 -41.51 -1.22
CA GLY A 232 -1.65 -42.18 -0.61
C GLY A 232 -0.50 -41.22 -0.29
N SER A 233 0.15 -41.42 0.86
CA SER A 233 1.28 -40.58 1.29
C SER A 233 2.58 -40.89 0.55
N GLY A 234 3.45 -39.89 0.36
CA GLY A 234 4.74 -40.09 -0.32
C GLY A 234 4.63 -40.27 -1.83
N SER A 235 3.53 -39.84 -2.45
CA SER A 235 3.32 -39.99 -3.88
C SER A 235 4.14 -38.97 -4.67
N SER A 236 4.74 -39.37 -5.80
CA SER A 236 5.42 -38.45 -6.73
C SER A 236 4.65 -38.39 -8.06
N VAL A 237 4.19 -37.21 -8.47
CA VAL A 237 3.44 -37.01 -9.73
C VAL A 237 4.21 -36.06 -10.64
N SER A 238 4.45 -36.47 -11.88
CA SER A 238 5.19 -35.72 -12.89
C SER A 238 4.31 -35.49 -14.12
N LEU A 239 3.86 -34.26 -14.31
CA LEU A 239 3.01 -33.84 -15.42
C LEU A 239 3.89 -33.22 -16.53
N GLN A 240 4.00 -33.92 -17.65
CA GLN A 240 4.89 -33.57 -18.77
C GLN A 240 4.14 -33.00 -19.99
N SER A 241 2.82 -32.83 -19.91
CA SER A 241 1.97 -32.34 -21.00
C SER A 241 0.82 -31.45 -20.51
N TYR A 242 0.07 -30.84 -21.42
CA TYR A 242 -0.91 -29.80 -21.15
C TYR A 242 -2.27 -30.31 -20.65
N GLY A 243 -3.00 -29.45 -19.94
CA GLY A 243 -4.41 -29.69 -19.55
C GLY A 243 -4.62 -30.77 -18.49
N ASN A 244 -3.55 -31.22 -17.84
CA ASN A 244 -3.61 -32.25 -16.82
C ASN A 244 -4.21 -31.71 -15.50
N SER A 245 -4.96 -32.55 -14.79
CA SER A 245 -5.44 -32.27 -13.43
C SER A 245 -4.82 -33.26 -12.44
N ALA A 246 -4.36 -32.75 -11.30
CA ALA A 246 -3.82 -33.58 -10.23
C ALA A 246 -4.37 -33.16 -8.87
N THR A 247 -4.83 -34.11 -8.07
CA THR A 247 -5.27 -33.91 -6.69
C THR A 247 -4.42 -34.77 -5.77
N LEU A 248 -3.71 -34.18 -4.81
CA LEU A 248 -2.93 -34.87 -3.79
C LEU A 248 -3.56 -34.65 -2.41
N ALA A 249 -4.23 -35.66 -1.87
CA ALA A 249 -4.83 -35.64 -0.53
C ALA A 249 -3.96 -36.36 0.52
N GLY A 250 -2.99 -37.20 0.10
CA GLY A 250 -2.03 -37.85 0.99
C GLY A 250 -0.81 -36.95 1.24
N GLY A 251 -0.23 -36.99 2.45
CA GLY A 251 0.90 -36.13 2.84
C GLY A 251 2.27 -36.62 2.37
N SER A 252 3.27 -35.74 2.48
CA SER A 252 4.66 -35.94 2.04
C SER A 252 4.79 -36.29 0.55
N SER A 253 3.83 -35.85 -0.26
CA SER A 253 3.77 -36.08 -1.69
C SER A 253 4.46 -34.95 -2.46
N SER A 254 4.86 -35.21 -3.69
CA SER A 254 5.43 -34.20 -4.58
C SER A 254 4.74 -34.19 -5.92
N ILE A 255 4.53 -33.01 -6.49
CA ILE A 255 4.11 -32.84 -7.87
C ILE A 255 5.07 -31.92 -8.61
N SER A 256 5.43 -32.30 -9.83
CA SER A 256 6.22 -31.52 -10.77
C SER A 256 5.41 -31.33 -12.04
N ALA A 257 5.12 -30.08 -12.41
CA ALA A 257 4.45 -29.74 -13.67
C ALA A 257 5.40 -28.92 -14.56
N GLN A 258 5.66 -29.41 -15.77
CA GLN A 258 6.60 -28.81 -16.72
C GLN A 258 5.92 -28.03 -17.86
N SER A 259 4.59 -28.05 -17.90
CA SER A 259 3.74 -27.46 -18.94
C SER A 259 2.84 -26.36 -18.35
N GLN A 260 1.86 -25.88 -19.13
CA GLN A 260 0.91 -24.83 -18.74
C GLN A 260 -0.53 -25.36 -18.81
N LEU A 261 -1.47 -24.67 -18.14
CA LEU A 261 -2.91 -25.00 -18.05
C LEU A 261 -3.24 -26.22 -17.17
N GLU A 262 -2.39 -26.55 -16.21
CA GLU A 262 -2.68 -27.60 -15.22
C GLU A 262 -3.62 -27.09 -14.12
N THR A 263 -4.45 -28.00 -13.62
CA THR A 263 -5.26 -27.78 -12.41
C THR A 263 -4.73 -28.69 -11.30
N ILE A 264 -3.99 -28.11 -10.36
CA ILE A 264 -3.36 -28.84 -9.26
C ILE A 264 -4.11 -28.52 -7.97
N SER A 265 -4.54 -29.54 -7.24
CA SER A 265 -5.11 -29.43 -5.90
C SER A 265 -4.25 -30.21 -4.91
N VAL A 266 -3.85 -29.57 -3.82
CA VAL A 266 -3.10 -30.23 -2.74
C VAL A 266 -3.79 -30.00 -1.40
N ALA A 267 -4.02 -31.09 -0.67
CA ALA A 267 -4.65 -31.11 0.64
C ALA A 267 -3.83 -31.87 1.69
N GLY A 268 -2.79 -32.59 1.27
CA GLY A 268 -1.88 -33.30 2.15
C GLY A 268 -0.90 -32.40 2.90
N ALA A 269 -0.40 -32.91 4.03
CA ALA A 269 0.62 -32.28 4.86
C ALA A 269 2.03 -32.50 4.29
N GLN A 270 2.93 -31.50 4.33
CA GLN A 270 4.33 -31.61 3.87
C GLN A 270 4.50 -31.94 2.38
N ASP A 271 3.55 -31.50 1.56
CA ASP A 271 3.63 -31.70 0.12
C ASP A 271 4.57 -30.67 -0.54
N THR A 272 5.12 -31.05 -1.69
CA THR A 272 5.96 -30.17 -2.51
C THR A 272 5.34 -30.01 -3.89
N VAL A 273 5.07 -28.78 -4.29
CA VAL A 273 4.56 -28.47 -5.63
C VAL A 273 5.64 -27.68 -6.36
N SER A 274 6.12 -28.19 -7.49
CA SER A 274 7.10 -27.54 -8.36
C SER A 274 6.48 -27.30 -9.72
N THR A 275 6.43 -26.04 -10.16
CA THR A 275 6.09 -25.70 -11.54
C THR A 275 7.28 -25.02 -12.19
N SER A 276 7.61 -25.39 -13.43
CA SER A 276 8.67 -24.73 -14.19
C SER A 276 8.09 -24.18 -15.49
N GLN A 277 8.43 -22.93 -15.84
CA GLN A 277 8.13 -22.43 -17.18
C GLN A 277 9.00 -23.17 -18.21
N PHE A 278 8.36 -23.66 -19.28
CA PHE A 278 9.08 -23.98 -20.51
C PHE A 278 9.60 -22.68 -21.12
N THR A 279 10.91 -22.43 -21.05
CA THR A 279 11.55 -21.25 -21.68
C THR A 279 11.67 -21.47 -23.20
N GLY A 280 10.53 -21.55 -23.88
CA GLY A 280 10.46 -21.53 -25.34
C GLY A 280 10.39 -20.09 -25.82
N GLY A 281 11.47 -19.60 -26.44
CA GLY A 281 11.54 -18.23 -26.97
C GLY A 281 10.45 -17.96 -28.02
N GLY A 282 9.52 -17.07 -27.69
CA GLY A 282 8.46 -16.62 -28.58
C GLY A 282 7.59 -15.57 -27.90
N SER A 283 7.41 -14.46 -28.58
CA SER A 283 6.79 -13.21 -28.13
C SER A 283 5.35 -13.34 -27.58
N SER A 284 5.11 -12.68 -26.44
CA SER A 284 3.89 -11.93 -26.08
C SER A 284 2.57 -12.48 -26.62
N SER A 285 2.03 -13.49 -25.95
CA SER A 285 0.59 -13.72 -25.87
C SER A 285 0.27 -14.09 -24.43
N THR A 286 -0.77 -13.49 -23.84
CA THR A 286 -1.27 -13.80 -22.51
C THR A 286 -1.83 -15.22 -22.50
N VAL A 287 -0.95 -16.20 -22.29
CA VAL A 287 -1.34 -17.59 -22.06
C VAL A 287 -1.74 -17.74 -20.59
N PRO A 288 -2.89 -18.37 -20.26
CA PRO A 288 -3.31 -18.55 -18.88
C PRO A 288 -2.30 -19.40 -18.10
N ALA A 289 -1.97 -18.95 -16.89
CA ALA A 289 -1.12 -19.68 -15.98
C ALA A 289 -1.83 -20.91 -15.39
N SER A 290 -1.06 -21.92 -14.96
CA SER A 290 -1.59 -23.07 -14.23
C SER A 290 -2.24 -22.60 -12.92
N THR A 291 -3.38 -23.21 -12.57
CA THR A 291 -4.13 -22.89 -11.34
C THR A 291 -3.78 -23.90 -10.28
N ILE A 292 -3.31 -23.42 -9.14
CA ILE A 292 -2.94 -24.25 -8.00
C ILE A 292 -3.87 -23.89 -6.86
N SER A 293 -4.69 -24.87 -6.46
CA SER A 293 -5.54 -24.78 -5.28
C SER A 293 -4.87 -25.49 -4.12
N ILE A 294 -4.75 -24.81 -2.99
CA ILE A 294 -4.30 -25.40 -1.73
C ILE A 294 -5.53 -25.51 -0.83
N ASP A 295 -5.85 -26.74 -0.40
CA ASP A 295 -6.94 -27.06 0.53
C ASP A 295 -6.33 -27.73 1.78
N SER A 296 -5.49 -26.97 2.48
CA SER A 296 -4.72 -27.49 3.62
C SER A 296 -5.52 -27.37 4.91
N VAL A 297 -6.13 -28.46 5.34
CA VAL A 297 -6.81 -28.55 6.66
C VAL A 297 -5.83 -28.80 7.82
N VAL A 298 -4.54 -29.04 7.55
CA VAL A 298 -3.58 -29.58 8.53
C VAL A 298 -2.42 -28.62 8.84
N ALA A 299 -2.05 -28.50 10.12
CA ALA A 299 -1.06 -27.57 10.70
C ALA A 299 0.41 -27.85 10.35
N SER A 300 0.76 -27.98 9.05
CA SER A 300 2.11 -28.29 8.58
C SER A 300 2.47 -27.52 7.31
N SER A 301 3.76 -27.40 7.00
CA SER A 301 4.29 -26.57 5.90
C SER A 301 4.17 -27.23 4.53
N THR A 302 3.76 -26.49 3.51
CA THR A 302 3.79 -26.89 2.10
C THR A 302 4.80 -26.00 1.36
N THR A 303 5.71 -26.62 0.59
CA THR A 303 6.72 -25.87 -0.16
C THR A 303 6.26 -25.68 -1.59
N TYR A 304 6.27 -24.44 -2.06
CA TYR A 304 5.90 -24.10 -3.42
C TYR A 304 7.05 -23.46 -4.18
N ASN A 305 7.48 -24.12 -5.25
CA ASN A 305 8.48 -23.61 -6.18
C ASN A 305 7.80 -23.28 -7.51
N ALA A 306 7.46 -22.01 -7.72
CA ALA A 306 6.62 -21.55 -8.82
C ALA A 306 7.40 -21.21 -10.11
N GLY A 307 6.81 -21.42 -11.27
CA GLY A 307 6.98 -20.53 -12.41
C GLY A 307 6.09 -19.29 -12.25
N THR A 308 5.60 -18.71 -13.34
CA THR A 308 4.60 -17.60 -13.33
C THR A 308 3.17 -18.09 -13.07
N SER A 309 2.94 -18.88 -12.02
CA SER A 309 1.64 -19.53 -11.76
C SER A 309 0.71 -18.68 -10.90
N SER A 310 -0.59 -19.04 -10.83
CA SER A 310 -1.52 -18.45 -9.86
C SER A 310 -1.81 -19.45 -8.74
N ILE A 311 -1.69 -18.98 -7.50
CA ILE A 311 -2.05 -19.74 -6.30
C ILE A 311 -3.36 -19.18 -5.77
N VAL A 312 -4.34 -20.07 -5.58
CA VAL A 312 -5.60 -19.73 -4.92
C VAL A 312 -5.72 -20.60 -3.67
N ASP A 313 -5.72 -19.97 -2.51
CA ASP A 313 -6.03 -20.63 -1.24
C ASP A 313 -7.52 -20.46 -0.96
N THR A 314 -8.28 -21.56 -1.06
CA THR A 314 -9.76 -21.52 -1.16
C THR A 314 -10.50 -22.02 0.08
N THR A 315 -9.84 -22.72 1.02
CA THR A 315 -10.56 -23.42 2.10
C THR A 315 -9.80 -23.48 3.44
N PRO A 316 -10.52 -23.39 4.57
CA PRO A 316 -9.96 -23.04 5.86
C PRO A 316 -9.61 -24.29 6.67
N GLY A 317 -8.32 -24.54 6.88
CA GLY A 317 -7.85 -25.25 8.05
C GLY A 317 -7.60 -24.27 9.19
N ALA A 318 -8.16 -24.49 10.38
CA ALA A 318 -7.84 -23.73 11.60
C ALA A 318 -6.39 -23.95 12.12
N GLY A 319 -5.46 -24.34 11.23
CA GLY A 319 -4.06 -24.62 11.50
C GLY A 319 -3.16 -23.69 10.70
N ALA A 320 -1.98 -23.40 11.24
CA ALA A 320 -0.95 -22.60 10.60
C ALA A 320 -0.40 -23.31 9.35
N SER A 321 -1.09 -23.19 8.22
CA SER A 321 -0.55 -23.54 6.91
C SER A 321 0.56 -22.55 6.58
N VAL A 322 1.80 -23.03 6.50
CA VAL A 322 2.95 -22.23 6.06
C VAL A 322 3.21 -22.55 4.59
N VAL A 323 3.02 -21.57 3.72
CA VAL A 323 3.33 -21.66 2.29
C VAL A 323 4.64 -20.94 2.03
N ASN A 324 5.68 -21.67 1.65
CA ASN A 324 6.96 -21.07 1.26
C ASN A 324 6.97 -20.84 -0.26
N ILE A 325 7.19 -19.60 -0.70
CA ILE A 325 7.24 -19.17 -2.10
C ILE A 325 8.69 -18.86 -2.44
N THR A 326 9.27 -19.64 -3.36
CA THR A 326 10.71 -19.57 -3.70
C THR A 326 10.98 -19.04 -5.11
N SER A 327 10.00 -18.43 -5.78
CA SER A 327 10.14 -17.80 -7.12
C SER A 327 9.14 -16.65 -7.39
N GLY A 328 9.55 -15.68 -8.22
CA GLY A 328 8.82 -14.42 -8.44
C GLY A 328 7.87 -14.43 -9.65
N GLY A 329 6.95 -13.45 -9.72
CA GLY A 329 5.97 -13.31 -10.79
C GLY A 329 4.66 -14.07 -10.56
N THR A 330 4.37 -14.42 -9.31
CA THR A 330 3.20 -15.22 -8.89
C THR A 330 2.05 -14.31 -8.48
N SER A 331 0.81 -14.68 -8.86
CA SER A 331 -0.41 -14.04 -8.36
C SER A 331 -1.08 -14.95 -7.32
N ILE A 332 -1.27 -14.42 -6.12
CA ILE A 332 -1.68 -15.17 -4.93
C ILE A 332 -2.97 -14.56 -4.40
N ILE A 333 -4.01 -15.37 -4.30
CA ILE A 333 -5.29 -14.98 -3.69
C ILE A 333 -5.44 -15.81 -2.42
N ALA A 334 -5.28 -15.15 -1.27
CA ALA A 334 -5.40 -15.73 0.06
C ALA A 334 -6.66 -15.18 0.74
N THR A 335 -7.75 -15.91 0.57
CA THR A 335 -9.08 -15.38 0.92
C THR A 335 -9.31 -15.34 2.44
N VAL A 336 -8.71 -16.28 3.21
CA VAL A 336 -8.91 -16.42 4.67
C VAL A 336 -7.73 -17.14 5.36
N GLY A 337 -6.95 -16.45 6.20
CA GLY A 337 -5.98 -17.03 7.16
C GLY A 337 -4.74 -17.71 6.55
N GLY A 338 -3.72 -18.02 7.36
CA GLY A 338 -2.49 -18.72 6.93
C GLY A 338 -1.20 -17.88 7.04
N THR A 339 -0.03 -18.46 6.78
CA THR A 339 1.27 -17.76 6.73
C THR A 339 1.98 -18.01 5.39
N PHE A 340 2.27 -16.96 4.63
CA PHE A 340 3.01 -17.02 3.37
C PHE A 340 4.41 -16.44 3.58
N ASN A 341 5.44 -17.24 3.34
CA ASN A 341 6.84 -16.80 3.38
C ASN A 341 7.35 -16.64 1.95
N ASP A 342 7.64 -15.42 1.52
CA ASP A 342 8.14 -15.09 0.20
C ASP A 342 9.61 -14.71 0.26
N SER A 343 10.46 -15.50 -0.41
CA SER A 343 11.90 -15.29 -0.37
C SER A 343 12.51 -14.59 -1.59
N VAL A 344 11.70 -14.10 -2.52
CA VAL A 344 12.11 -13.82 -3.91
C VAL A 344 11.54 -12.54 -4.51
N GLY A 345 10.41 -12.04 -4.00
CA GLY A 345 9.83 -10.77 -4.41
C GLY A 345 9.16 -10.79 -5.79
N ASN A 346 8.64 -9.63 -6.23
CA ASN A 346 7.86 -9.46 -7.47
C ASN A 346 6.56 -10.28 -7.54
N ASN A 347 5.88 -10.50 -6.40
CA ASN A 347 4.63 -11.23 -6.32
C ASN A 347 3.43 -10.30 -6.03
N SER A 348 2.24 -10.71 -6.44
CA SER A 348 0.99 -9.97 -6.16
C SER A 348 0.09 -10.78 -5.23
N TYR A 349 -0.30 -10.20 -4.10
CA TYR A 349 -1.13 -10.82 -3.06
C TYR A 349 -2.47 -10.11 -2.97
N THR A 350 -3.57 -10.85 -3.00
CA THR A 350 -4.89 -10.37 -2.56
C THR A 350 -5.25 -11.11 -1.28
N ILE A 351 -5.36 -10.40 -0.15
CA ILE A 351 -5.50 -11.02 1.17
C ILE A 351 -6.79 -10.63 1.90
N GLY A 352 -7.34 -11.58 2.66
CA GLY A 352 -8.42 -11.40 3.63
C GLY A 352 -8.30 -12.34 4.84
N GLY A 353 -9.01 -12.05 5.93
CA GLY A 353 -9.28 -12.99 7.02
C GLY A 353 -8.10 -13.45 7.88
N GLY A 354 -7.23 -12.54 8.36
CA GLY A 354 -6.16 -12.89 9.31
C GLY A 354 -4.93 -13.59 8.72
N THR A 355 -4.74 -13.48 7.41
CA THR A 355 -3.53 -13.94 6.69
C THR A 355 -2.28 -13.25 7.21
N LYS A 356 -1.14 -13.97 7.24
CA LYS A 356 0.19 -13.47 7.57
C LYS A 356 1.12 -13.55 6.36
N LEU A 357 1.85 -12.48 6.02
CA LEU A 357 2.86 -12.45 4.95
C LEU A 357 4.24 -12.09 5.53
N ASN A 358 5.24 -12.92 5.24
CA ASN A 358 6.63 -12.67 5.59
C ASN A 358 7.45 -12.52 4.30
N PHE A 359 7.98 -11.32 4.05
CA PHE A 359 8.73 -10.98 2.84
C PHE A 359 10.23 -10.91 3.13
N SER A 360 11.06 -11.83 2.62
CA SER A 360 12.52 -11.65 2.67
C SER A 360 13.10 -10.94 1.43
N ALA A 361 12.24 -10.59 0.45
CA ALA A 361 12.58 -9.85 -0.78
C ALA A 361 11.46 -8.85 -1.15
N GLY A 362 11.78 -7.81 -1.92
CA GLY A 362 10.90 -6.64 -2.18
C GLY A 362 10.13 -6.65 -3.50
N ASN A 363 9.54 -5.51 -3.89
CA ASN A 363 8.71 -5.33 -5.10
C ASN A 363 7.41 -6.14 -5.11
N ASN A 364 6.84 -6.47 -3.95
CA ASN A 364 5.55 -7.14 -3.89
C ASN A 364 4.40 -6.13 -3.91
N THR A 365 3.25 -6.54 -4.45
CA THR A 365 2.00 -5.79 -4.37
C THR A 365 1.04 -6.54 -3.47
N VAL A 366 0.50 -5.89 -2.43
CA VAL A 366 -0.48 -6.47 -1.51
C VAL A 366 -1.78 -5.68 -1.60
N THR A 367 -2.89 -6.35 -1.88
CA THR A 367 -4.24 -5.78 -1.87
C THR A 367 -5.03 -6.40 -0.72
N VAL A 368 -5.47 -5.56 0.22
CA VAL A 368 -6.23 -5.98 1.39
C VAL A 368 -7.71 -5.73 1.14
N ALA A 369 -8.55 -6.76 1.30
CA ALA A 369 -9.99 -6.65 1.16
C ALA A 369 -10.61 -5.70 2.22
N ASP A 370 -11.88 -5.35 2.02
CA ASP A 370 -12.64 -4.51 2.96
C ASP A 370 -12.82 -5.19 4.34
N GLY A 371 -12.83 -4.39 5.40
CA GLY A 371 -13.17 -4.83 6.76
C GLY A 371 -12.10 -5.70 7.45
N GLN A 372 -10.85 -5.63 6.99
CA GLN A 372 -9.79 -6.52 7.47
C GLN A 372 -8.91 -5.87 8.54
N PHE A 373 -8.35 -6.71 9.42
CA PHE A 373 -7.34 -6.32 10.40
C PHE A 373 -5.96 -6.73 9.92
N LEU A 374 -5.09 -5.76 9.68
CA LEU A 374 -3.70 -5.94 9.32
C LEU A 374 -2.83 -5.65 10.53
N THR A 375 -2.17 -6.67 11.07
CA THR A 375 -1.28 -6.54 12.24
C THR A 375 0.17 -6.80 11.84
N GLN A 376 1.13 -6.46 12.71
CA GLN A 376 2.57 -6.69 12.51
C GLN A 376 2.90 -8.07 11.94
N ASP A 377 2.28 -9.13 12.50
CA ASP A 377 2.51 -10.52 12.10
C ASP A 377 2.20 -10.78 10.61
N THR A 378 1.53 -9.84 9.94
CA THR A 378 1.13 -9.95 8.54
C THR A 378 2.11 -9.35 7.54
N LEU A 379 3.09 -8.53 7.93
CA LEU A 379 4.04 -7.92 6.98
C LEU A 379 5.44 -7.80 7.59
N GLY A 380 6.19 -8.90 7.68
CA GLY A 380 7.56 -8.90 8.20
C GLY A 380 8.61 -9.02 7.10
N GLY A 381 9.54 -8.05 6.93
CA GLY A 381 10.56 -8.20 5.89
C GLY A 381 11.75 -7.24 5.82
N THR A 382 12.95 -7.78 5.56
CA THR A 382 14.25 -7.06 5.47
C THR A 382 14.65 -6.62 4.05
N ALA A 383 13.68 -6.41 3.16
CA ALA A 383 13.97 -6.18 1.74
C ALA A 383 14.68 -4.84 1.49
N GLY A 384 15.64 -4.82 0.56
CA GLY A 384 16.26 -3.58 0.05
C GLY A 384 15.48 -2.88 -1.07
N SER A 385 14.23 -3.30 -1.34
CA SER A 385 13.36 -2.76 -2.39
C SER A 385 11.92 -2.64 -1.89
N PRO A 386 11.19 -1.57 -2.26
CA PRO A 386 9.91 -1.24 -1.65
C PRO A 386 8.76 -2.16 -2.09
N ASN A 387 7.84 -2.45 -1.17
CA ASN A 387 6.57 -3.12 -1.46
C ASN A 387 5.45 -2.08 -1.56
N THR A 388 4.37 -2.41 -2.29
CA THR A 388 3.17 -1.56 -2.41
C THR A 388 1.98 -2.23 -1.74
N ILE A 389 1.30 -1.54 -0.84
CA ILE A 389 0.12 -2.05 -0.12
C ILE A 389 -1.09 -1.18 -0.44
N PHE A 390 -2.17 -1.81 -0.89
CA PHE A 390 -3.47 -1.19 -1.17
C PHE A 390 -4.48 -1.63 -0.12
N LEU A 391 -5.07 -0.67 0.60
CA LEU A 391 -6.16 -0.95 1.54
C LEU A 391 -7.53 -0.67 0.91
N GLY A 392 -8.46 -1.62 1.13
CA GLY A 392 -9.90 -1.43 0.95
C GLY A 392 -10.52 -0.47 1.96
N SER A 393 -11.83 -0.59 2.19
CA SER A 393 -12.61 0.24 3.11
C SER A 393 -12.81 -0.44 4.48
N ASN A 394 -12.96 0.36 5.54
CA ASN A 394 -13.21 -0.09 6.92
C ASN A 394 -12.16 -1.07 7.50
N SER A 395 -10.91 -0.98 7.03
CA SER A 395 -9.81 -1.81 7.49
C SER A 395 -9.04 -1.14 8.64
N VAL A 396 -8.45 -1.96 9.52
CA VAL A 396 -7.63 -1.51 10.65
C VAL A 396 -6.19 -1.96 10.45
N VAL A 397 -5.23 -1.04 10.56
CA VAL A 397 -3.79 -1.31 10.36
C VAL A 397 -3.00 -1.01 11.62
N ASP A 398 -2.22 -1.96 12.12
CA ASP A 398 -1.27 -1.75 13.22
C ASP A 398 0.13 -2.24 12.82
N LEU A 399 1.03 -1.29 12.57
CA LEU A 399 2.43 -1.50 12.20
C LEU A 399 3.40 -0.89 13.23
N THR A 400 3.04 -0.83 14.52
CA THR A 400 3.71 0.00 15.54
C THR A 400 5.04 -0.48 16.12
N THR A 401 5.45 -1.71 15.88
CA THR A 401 6.61 -2.34 16.54
C THR A 401 7.85 -2.37 15.64
N THR A 402 9.04 -2.22 16.24
CA THR A 402 10.36 -1.93 15.63
C THR A 402 10.97 -3.03 14.75
N GLY A 403 10.14 -3.85 14.09
CA GLY A 403 10.55 -5.01 13.30
C GLY A 403 10.06 -4.91 11.85
N VAL A 404 10.72 -4.05 11.08
CA VAL A 404 10.87 -4.11 9.62
C VAL A 404 9.60 -3.97 8.75
N THR A 405 9.15 -2.73 8.56
CA THR A 405 8.92 -2.30 7.17
C THR A 405 10.31 -2.07 6.56
N ALA A 406 10.53 -2.55 5.34
CA ALA A 406 11.70 -2.10 4.60
C ALA A 406 11.68 -0.57 4.52
N GLU A 407 12.84 0.09 4.50
CA GLU A 407 12.84 1.51 4.08
C GLU A 407 12.16 1.59 2.70
N TYR A 408 11.31 2.61 2.49
CA TYR A 408 10.65 2.94 1.21
C TYR A 408 9.34 2.23 0.85
N ASP A 409 8.70 1.45 1.73
CA ASP A 409 7.40 0.85 1.42
C ASP A 409 6.33 1.93 1.11
N LEU A 410 5.43 1.63 0.17
CA LEU A 410 4.34 2.49 -0.28
C LEU A 410 3.01 1.97 0.27
N LEU A 411 2.38 2.71 1.18
CA LEU A 411 1.02 2.44 1.65
C LEU A 411 0.03 3.38 0.95
N SER A 412 -0.85 2.81 0.14
CA SER A 412 -1.93 3.51 -0.56
C SER A 412 -3.29 3.09 -0.01
N VAL A 413 -4.01 4.04 0.58
CA VAL A 413 -5.35 3.84 1.09
C VAL A 413 -6.32 4.42 0.08
N THR A 414 -7.15 3.56 -0.52
CA THR A 414 -8.13 3.97 -1.53
C THR A 414 -9.58 3.90 -1.03
N GLY A 415 -9.83 3.10 0.01
CA GLY A 415 -11.14 3.00 0.67
C GLY A 415 -11.41 4.09 1.72
N SER A 416 -12.61 4.06 2.29
CA SER A 416 -13.07 4.99 3.33
C SER A 416 -13.18 4.31 4.70
N GLY A 417 -13.13 5.09 5.79
CA GLY A 417 -13.36 4.59 7.16
C GLY A 417 -12.24 3.71 7.73
N ASN A 418 -11.03 3.78 7.16
CA ASN A 418 -9.89 3.01 7.66
C ASN A 418 -9.30 3.64 8.92
N SER A 419 -8.67 2.85 9.78
CA SER A 419 -7.92 3.42 10.90
C SER A 419 -6.63 2.67 11.18
N GLY A 420 -5.64 3.32 11.78
CA GLY A 420 -4.43 2.59 12.12
C GLY A 420 -3.29 3.37 12.72
N PHE A 421 -2.28 2.61 13.11
CA PHE A 421 -1.01 3.12 13.57
C PHE A 421 0.10 2.65 12.62
N ILE A 422 0.93 3.57 12.16
CA ILE A 422 1.99 3.32 11.19
C ILE A 422 3.32 3.75 11.80
N TYR A 423 4.30 2.85 11.77
CA TYR A 423 5.68 3.20 12.06
C TYR A 423 6.37 3.61 10.74
N ASN A 424 6.74 4.88 10.60
CA ASN A 424 7.35 5.42 9.39
C ASN A 424 8.86 5.59 9.58
N ALA A 425 9.63 4.72 8.92
CA ALA A 425 11.07 4.82 8.79
C ALA A 425 11.46 5.01 7.31
N ASN A 426 10.90 6.02 6.63
CA ASN A 426 11.08 6.39 5.20
C ASN A 426 10.02 5.85 4.21
N ASN A 427 8.79 5.61 4.67
CA ASN A 427 7.68 5.13 3.85
C ASN A 427 6.86 6.29 3.25
N ALA A 428 6.23 6.04 2.10
CA ALA A 428 5.27 6.95 1.50
C ALA A 428 3.83 6.52 1.87
N LEU A 429 3.03 7.45 2.39
CA LEU A 429 1.63 7.21 2.75
C LEU A 429 0.72 8.10 1.91
N TYR A 430 -0.22 7.47 1.23
CA TYR A 430 -1.28 8.16 0.48
C TYR A 430 -2.63 7.80 1.09
N LEU A 431 -3.29 8.78 1.71
CA LEU A 431 -4.65 8.67 2.23
C LEU A 431 -5.63 9.29 1.23
N GLY A 432 -6.32 8.42 0.49
CA GLY A 432 -7.47 8.77 -0.33
C GLY A 432 -8.77 8.21 0.28
N GLY A 433 -9.90 8.76 -0.15
CA GLY A 433 -11.23 8.40 0.39
C GLY A 433 -11.74 9.43 1.38
N SER A 434 -12.50 8.97 2.39
CA SER A 434 -13.03 9.82 3.45
C SER A 434 -13.14 9.09 4.80
N GLY A 435 -12.95 9.81 5.90
CA GLY A 435 -13.10 9.27 7.26
C GLY A 435 -11.99 8.32 7.69
N ASN A 436 -10.82 8.38 7.06
CA ASN A 436 -9.66 7.61 7.47
C ASN A 436 -8.96 8.25 8.69
N LEU A 437 -8.49 7.46 9.66
CA LEU A 437 -7.83 7.93 10.88
C LEU A 437 -6.49 7.21 11.10
N PHE A 438 -5.37 7.89 10.84
CA PHE A 438 -4.04 7.28 11.01
C PHE A 438 -3.15 8.06 11.98
N ALA A 439 -2.34 7.35 12.76
CA ALA A 439 -1.28 7.91 13.59
C ALA A 439 0.09 7.38 13.13
N VAL A 440 1.04 8.29 12.95
CA VAL A 440 2.38 7.99 12.42
C VAL A 440 3.44 8.25 13.49
N PHE A 441 4.28 7.24 13.73
CA PHE A 441 5.43 7.30 14.64
C PHE A 441 6.73 7.12 13.85
N ALA A 442 7.75 7.93 14.12
CA ALA A 442 9.10 7.76 13.55
C ALA A 442 10.06 7.05 14.51
N ASN A 443 11.08 6.40 13.94
CA ASN A 443 12.13 5.71 14.69
C ASN A 443 13.05 6.68 15.45
N PRO A 444 13.10 6.64 16.80
CA PRO A 444 13.99 7.50 17.57
C PRO A 444 15.49 7.25 17.31
N ALA A 445 15.85 6.10 16.72
CA ALA A 445 17.24 5.74 16.40
C ALA A 445 17.71 6.23 15.02
N ALA A 446 16.82 6.69 14.13
CA ALA A 446 17.20 7.19 12.80
C ALA A 446 17.56 8.68 12.89
N SER A 447 18.84 8.98 13.07
CA SER A 447 19.32 10.37 13.15
C SER A 447 19.14 11.10 11.81
N SER A 448 18.31 12.13 11.80
CA SER A 448 18.41 13.35 10.98
C SER A 448 18.08 13.36 9.47
N THR A 449 17.69 12.26 8.80
CA THR A 449 17.35 12.30 7.35
C THR A 449 16.00 11.69 6.95
N ALA A 450 15.12 11.38 7.91
CA ALA A 450 13.89 10.64 7.63
C ALA A 450 12.77 11.54 7.07
N GLY A 451 12.68 11.68 5.75
CA GLY A 451 11.65 12.45 5.05
C GLY A 451 10.71 11.56 4.23
N GLY A 452 9.72 10.93 4.88
CA GLY A 452 8.60 10.31 4.19
C GLY A 452 7.69 11.37 3.56
N VAL A 453 7.13 11.07 2.38
CA VAL A 453 6.08 11.88 1.75
C VAL A 453 4.72 11.39 2.25
N LEU A 454 3.98 12.26 2.91
CA LEU A 454 2.64 12.00 3.46
C LEU A 454 1.63 12.84 2.67
N SER A 455 0.69 12.21 1.97
CA SER A 455 -0.36 12.91 1.23
C SER A 455 -1.73 12.54 1.81
N ILE A 456 -2.50 13.54 2.23
CA ILE A 456 -3.85 13.39 2.80
C ILE A 456 -4.84 14.32 2.10
N SER A 457 -6.05 13.82 1.84
CA SER A 457 -7.12 14.61 1.24
C SER A 457 -8.49 14.24 1.78
N GLY A 458 -9.48 15.13 1.66
CA GLY A 458 -10.85 14.84 2.09
C GLY A 458 -11.03 14.96 3.60
N ALA A 459 -12.10 14.35 4.16
CA ALA A 459 -12.40 14.38 5.59
C ALA A 459 -11.55 13.39 6.42
N ASP A 460 -10.28 13.20 6.04
CA ASP A 460 -9.35 12.28 6.67
C ASP A 460 -8.57 12.96 7.80
N THR A 461 -8.15 12.18 8.78
CA THR A 461 -7.38 12.63 9.95
C THR A 461 -6.02 11.93 10.03
N LEU A 462 -4.95 12.71 10.15
CA LEU A 462 -3.58 12.22 10.31
C LEU A 462 -2.91 12.85 11.53
N SER A 463 -2.38 12.01 12.42
CA SER A 463 -1.60 12.43 13.58
C SER A 463 -0.13 12.04 13.42
N ILE A 464 0.81 12.94 13.69
CA ILE A 464 2.23 12.77 13.45
C ILE A 464 3.00 13.08 14.74
N TRP A 465 3.62 12.06 15.32
CA TRP A 465 4.17 12.12 16.68
C TRP A 465 5.67 12.37 16.72
N SER A 466 6.42 11.94 15.69
CA SER A 466 7.87 12.14 15.57
C SER A 466 8.34 12.15 14.10
N GLY A 467 9.57 12.63 13.84
CA GLY A 467 10.20 12.65 12.51
C GLY A 467 10.07 13.97 11.73
N ASN A 468 10.87 14.11 10.65
CA ASN A 468 10.95 15.29 9.77
C ASN A 468 10.21 15.02 8.44
N ASN A 469 8.90 15.27 8.36
CA ASN A 469 8.10 14.79 7.23
C ASN A 469 7.81 15.87 6.17
N SER A 470 7.56 15.45 4.92
CA SER A 470 6.97 16.30 3.88
C SER A 470 5.49 15.93 3.73
N ILE A 471 4.59 16.83 4.09
CA ILE A 471 3.15 16.59 4.23
C ILE A 471 2.40 17.46 3.22
N ILE A 472 1.49 16.83 2.47
CA ILE A 472 0.56 17.50 1.55
C ILE A 472 -0.85 17.24 2.08
N ALA A 473 -1.57 18.27 2.53
CA ALA A 473 -2.91 18.18 3.11
C ALA A 473 -3.93 19.04 2.35
N ASN A 474 -4.96 18.43 1.77
CA ASN A 474 -5.94 19.13 0.92
C ASN A 474 -7.40 18.80 1.27
N ASN A 475 -8.34 19.65 0.82
CA ASN A 475 -9.77 19.33 0.71
C ASN A 475 -10.46 18.91 2.02
N GLY A 476 -10.18 19.59 3.14
CA GLY A 476 -10.83 19.33 4.43
C GLY A 476 -10.05 18.39 5.37
N ALA A 477 -8.82 18.02 5.01
CA ALA A 477 -7.99 17.14 5.82
C ALA A 477 -7.68 17.75 7.20
N ALA A 478 -7.74 16.93 8.25
CA ALA A 478 -7.38 17.29 9.61
C ALA A 478 -6.00 16.69 9.97
N LEU A 479 -5.08 17.55 10.42
CA LEU A 479 -3.70 17.18 10.69
C LEU A 479 -3.29 17.59 12.11
N PHE A 480 -2.74 16.65 12.88
CA PHE A 480 -2.22 16.86 14.24
C PHE A 480 -0.72 16.58 14.25
N VAL A 481 0.13 17.61 14.25
CA VAL A 481 1.60 17.47 14.19
C VAL A 481 2.22 17.88 15.51
N THR A 482 2.78 16.92 16.24
CA THR A 482 3.55 17.18 17.47
C THR A 482 5.05 17.09 17.25
N SER A 483 5.50 16.70 16.05
CA SER A 483 6.92 16.57 15.73
C SER A 483 7.55 17.87 15.19
N ASN A 484 8.88 17.92 15.24
CA ASN A 484 9.68 19.08 14.83
C ASN A 484 10.13 18.97 13.36
N ASN A 485 10.44 20.10 12.72
CA ASN A 485 11.05 20.20 11.39
C ASN A 485 10.28 19.52 10.22
N ASN A 486 8.95 19.58 10.22
CA ASN A 486 8.13 19.11 9.11
C ASN A 486 7.90 20.22 8.07
N THR A 487 7.76 19.85 6.79
CA THR A 487 7.22 20.74 5.74
C THR A 487 5.77 20.36 5.47
N VAL A 488 4.81 21.20 5.82
CA VAL A 488 3.36 21.00 5.54
C VAL A 488 2.93 21.91 4.40
N SER A 489 2.19 21.41 3.41
CA SER A 489 1.64 22.20 2.31
C SER A 489 0.24 21.76 1.90
N GLY A 490 -0.55 22.65 1.27
CA GLY A 490 -1.84 22.28 0.66
C GLY A 490 -2.96 23.31 0.83
N GLY A 491 -4.22 22.92 0.62
CA GLY A 491 -5.36 23.85 0.57
C GLY A 491 -6.62 23.37 1.29
N ASN A 492 -7.30 24.27 2.01
CA ASN A 492 -8.49 24.00 2.83
C ASN A 492 -8.26 22.91 3.90
N ALA A 493 -7.16 22.96 4.65
CA ALA A 493 -6.81 21.97 5.67
C ALA A 493 -6.95 22.54 7.09
N SER A 494 -7.20 21.66 8.07
CA SER A 494 -7.19 22.00 9.50
C SER A 494 -5.94 21.43 10.16
N LEU A 495 -5.17 22.26 10.86
CA LEU A 495 -3.86 21.92 11.39
C LEU A 495 -3.74 22.29 12.88
N ALA A 496 -3.43 21.30 13.71
CA ALA A 496 -2.99 21.49 15.09
C ALA A 496 -1.49 21.19 15.21
N LEU A 497 -0.71 22.17 15.69
CA LEU A 497 0.75 22.11 15.77
C LEU A 497 1.24 22.23 17.21
N GLN A 498 2.23 21.42 17.59
CA GLN A 498 2.91 21.49 18.89
C GLN A 498 4.45 21.42 18.78
N GLY A 499 5.01 20.95 17.68
CA GLY A 499 6.47 20.86 17.49
C GLY A 499 7.11 22.15 16.98
N ASP A 500 8.44 22.22 17.07
CA ASP A 500 9.30 23.34 16.67
C ASP A 500 9.88 23.18 15.25
N GLY A 501 10.31 24.27 14.61
CA GLY A 501 11.04 24.26 13.33
C GLY A 501 10.24 23.80 12.09
N ASN A 502 8.91 23.70 12.19
CA ASN A 502 8.04 23.31 11.07
C ASN A 502 7.89 24.45 10.05
N ILE A 503 7.85 24.11 8.75
CA ILE A 503 7.55 25.01 7.63
C ILE A 503 6.13 24.70 7.14
N VAL A 504 5.23 25.66 7.15
CA VAL A 504 3.80 25.45 6.81
C VAL A 504 3.37 26.38 5.68
N ASN A 505 2.94 25.83 4.56
CA ASN A 505 2.53 26.51 3.32
C ASN A 505 1.07 26.16 2.95
N LEU A 506 0.08 26.84 3.53
CA LEU A 506 -1.34 26.54 3.31
C LEU A 506 -2.06 27.59 2.44
N THR A 507 -3.09 27.17 1.72
CA THR A 507 -3.93 28.02 0.85
C THR A 507 -5.42 27.79 1.14
N GLY A 508 -6.30 28.69 0.69
CA GLY A 508 -7.75 28.52 0.83
C GLY A 508 -8.27 28.77 2.25
N GLN A 509 -9.40 28.17 2.64
CA GLN A 509 -10.00 28.32 3.97
C GLN A 509 -9.34 27.36 5.00
N SER A 510 -8.02 27.47 5.17
CA SER A 510 -7.29 26.63 6.12
C SER A 510 -7.35 27.20 7.54
N THR A 511 -7.31 26.33 8.55
CA THR A 511 -7.31 26.74 9.98
C THR A 511 -6.09 26.18 10.68
N ILE A 512 -5.38 27.02 11.43
CA ILE A 512 -4.28 26.58 12.30
C ILE A 512 -4.65 26.90 13.75
N SER A 513 -4.55 25.91 14.64
CA SER A 513 -4.82 26.08 16.06
C SER A 513 -3.72 25.50 16.95
N SER A 514 -3.35 26.21 18.01
CA SER A 514 -2.53 25.70 19.10
C SER A 514 -3.40 24.95 20.12
N ALA A 515 -3.86 23.75 19.80
CA ALA A 515 -4.55 22.92 20.82
C ALA A 515 -4.52 21.44 20.47
N ASN A 516 -3.92 20.66 21.36
CA ASN A 516 -4.15 19.23 21.46
C ASN A 516 -5.27 18.97 22.50
N PRO A 517 -6.30 18.16 22.21
CA PRO A 517 -7.22 17.64 23.24
C PRO A 517 -6.54 16.66 24.25
N TRP A 518 -5.27 16.32 24.03
CA TRP A 518 -4.47 15.41 24.85
C TRP A 518 -3.23 16.16 25.40
N GLN A 519 -3.34 16.81 26.54
CA GLN A 519 -2.23 17.52 27.18
C GLN A 519 -1.04 16.57 27.44
N TYR A 520 0.10 16.82 26.78
CA TYR A 520 1.40 16.35 27.21
C TYR A 520 2.35 17.56 27.32
N GLY A 521 3.14 17.57 28.40
CA GLY A 521 3.68 18.76 29.06
C GLY A 521 4.65 19.66 28.28
N ALA A 522 4.79 20.85 28.86
CA ALA A 522 5.64 22.01 28.52
C ALA A 522 6.69 21.84 27.41
N ALA A 523 6.60 22.74 26.42
CA ALA A 523 7.62 22.98 25.41
C ALA A 523 8.97 23.28 26.07
N ALA A 524 10.03 22.65 25.56
CA ALA A 524 11.39 22.90 26.00
C ALA A 524 11.90 24.21 25.40
N SER A 525 12.26 25.16 26.25
CA SER A 525 12.87 26.43 25.88
C SER A 525 14.17 26.22 25.08
N GLY A 526 14.17 26.55 23.78
CA GLY A 526 15.41 26.73 23.00
C GLY A 526 15.46 26.19 21.55
N GLY A 527 14.35 25.71 20.96
CA GLY A 527 14.31 25.20 19.58
C GLY A 527 14.05 26.26 18.50
N VAL A 528 14.42 25.98 17.25
CA VAL A 528 14.17 26.81 16.05
C VAL A 528 12.66 27.08 15.93
N GLN A 529 12.26 28.34 15.73
CA GLN A 529 10.86 28.75 15.68
C GLN A 529 10.16 28.27 14.38
N ASN A 530 8.85 27.99 14.44
CA ASN A 530 8.05 27.55 13.27
C ASN A 530 7.90 28.68 12.22
N GLN A 531 7.94 28.34 10.93
CA GLN A 531 7.77 29.26 9.80
C GLN A 531 6.41 29.03 9.11
N PHE A 532 5.63 30.10 8.89
CA PHE A 532 4.30 30.04 8.28
C PHE A 532 4.20 30.92 7.02
N THR A 533 3.65 30.38 5.95
CA THR A 533 3.16 31.11 4.76
C THR A 533 1.72 30.66 4.49
N VAL A 534 0.75 31.57 4.58
CA VAL A 534 -0.68 31.23 4.41
C VAL A 534 -1.38 32.22 3.48
N GLN A 535 -2.13 31.73 2.49
CA GLN A 535 -2.99 32.55 1.61
C GLN A 535 -4.48 32.26 1.87
N GLY A 536 -5.09 33.07 2.75
CA GLY A 536 -6.47 32.93 3.25
C GLY A 536 -6.61 31.98 4.44
N GLY A 537 -7.52 32.28 5.39
CA GLY A 537 -7.86 31.38 6.52
C GLY A 537 -8.03 32.08 7.88
N GLN A 538 -8.23 31.30 8.96
CA GLN A 538 -8.31 31.77 10.35
C GLN A 538 -7.15 31.20 11.19
N PHE A 539 -6.50 32.04 12.01
CA PHE A 539 -5.31 31.70 12.81
C PHE A 539 -5.56 31.97 14.31
N ASN A 540 -5.64 30.90 15.12
CA ASN A 540 -5.82 30.98 16.57
C ASN A 540 -4.64 30.31 17.27
N LEU A 541 -3.62 31.07 17.67
CA LEU A 541 -2.50 30.57 18.49
C LEU A 541 -2.70 30.93 19.97
N GLY A 542 -1.99 30.26 20.86
CA GLY A 542 -2.25 30.22 22.29
C GLY A 542 -1.12 29.46 22.99
N GLY A 543 -0.43 30.16 23.88
CA GLY A 543 0.90 29.81 24.40
C GLY A 543 1.83 31.03 24.35
N GLU A 544 3.08 30.94 24.80
CA GLU A 544 4.11 31.94 24.46
C GLU A 544 4.59 31.67 23.02
N ASP A 545 3.85 32.16 22.03
CA ASP A 545 4.12 31.90 20.62
C ASP A 545 4.75 33.15 19.96
N SER A 546 6.07 33.11 19.76
CA SER A 546 6.82 34.16 19.04
C SER A 546 6.70 33.96 17.53
N LEU A 547 6.06 34.91 16.83
CA LEU A 547 5.98 34.94 15.36
C LEU A 547 7.18 35.75 14.81
N LEU A 548 8.39 35.17 14.90
CA LEU A 548 9.64 35.88 14.58
C LEU A 548 10.11 35.61 13.14
N GLN A 549 10.10 36.65 12.31
CA GLN A 549 10.84 36.65 11.05
C GLN A 549 12.33 36.93 11.34
N THR A 550 13.16 35.90 11.51
CA THR A 550 14.63 36.07 11.45
C THR A 550 15.17 35.66 10.08
N GLY A 551 15.57 36.63 9.27
CA GLY A 551 16.32 36.36 8.05
C GLY A 551 15.80 37.13 6.84
N SER A 552 16.73 37.65 6.05
CA SER A 552 16.53 38.64 4.98
C SER A 552 15.82 38.12 3.73
N SER A 553 15.05 37.03 3.75
CA SER A 553 14.28 36.51 2.60
C SER A 553 13.27 35.42 3.00
N ALA A 554 12.07 35.79 3.48
CA ALA A 554 10.83 34.99 3.39
C ALA A 554 9.69 35.74 4.10
N ALA A 555 8.58 35.98 3.40
CA ALA A 555 7.49 36.85 3.79
C ALA A 555 6.44 36.16 4.69
N LEU A 556 6.09 36.78 5.82
CA LEU A 556 4.75 36.63 6.39
C LEU A 556 3.79 37.45 5.51
N THR A 557 3.34 36.88 4.40
CA THR A 557 2.33 37.53 3.54
C THR A 557 0.93 37.25 4.10
N LEU A 558 0.43 38.13 4.95
CA LEU A 558 -0.97 38.14 5.37
C LEU A 558 -1.82 38.79 4.26
N ALA A 559 -2.17 38.01 3.23
CA ALA A 559 -3.04 38.48 2.15
C ALA A 559 -4.52 38.16 2.44
N GLY A 560 -5.39 39.18 2.44
CA GLY A 560 -6.84 39.02 2.25
C GLY A 560 -7.72 38.77 3.49
N GLY A 561 -7.86 39.76 4.39
CA GLY A 561 -8.99 39.78 5.34
C GLY A 561 -8.88 38.83 6.54
N ASN A 562 -7.67 38.48 6.98
CA ASN A 562 -7.40 37.47 8.00
C ASN A 562 -7.57 38.02 9.43
N ASN A 563 -8.06 37.20 10.37
CA ASN A 563 -8.02 37.49 11.81
C ASN A 563 -6.86 36.71 12.44
N VAL A 564 -5.91 37.41 13.05
CA VAL A 564 -4.80 36.86 13.84
C VAL A 564 -5.11 37.14 15.31
N SER A 565 -5.18 36.11 16.15
CA SER A 565 -5.34 36.27 17.60
C SER A 565 -4.24 35.53 18.36
N LEU A 566 -3.47 36.25 19.17
CA LEU A 566 -2.44 35.72 20.07
C LEU A 566 -2.90 36.00 21.51
N TYR A 567 -2.98 34.98 22.37
CA TYR A 567 -3.42 35.12 23.77
C TYR A 567 -2.28 34.86 24.77
N GLY A 568 -1.03 34.94 24.31
CA GLY A 568 0.19 34.58 25.03
C GLY A 568 0.80 35.71 25.86
N ALA A 569 1.85 35.39 26.61
CA ALA A 569 2.64 36.38 27.33
C ALA A 569 3.88 36.76 26.51
N ASN A 570 4.13 38.06 26.31
CA ASN A 570 5.31 38.57 25.60
C ASN A 570 5.36 38.17 24.10
N ASP A 571 4.23 38.32 23.42
CA ASP A 571 4.09 37.94 22.01
C ASP A 571 4.81 38.95 21.09
N SER A 572 5.53 38.48 20.05
CA SER A 572 6.20 39.36 19.07
C SER A 572 5.73 39.07 17.64
N ILE A 573 5.32 40.12 16.90
CA ILE A 573 5.01 40.09 15.47
C ILE A 573 5.99 41.02 14.74
N THR A 574 6.70 40.51 13.73
CA THR A 574 7.48 41.35 12.79
C THR A 574 7.10 40.97 11.35
N ALA A 575 6.51 41.90 10.61
CA ALA A 575 6.11 41.69 9.21
C ALA A 575 6.84 42.71 8.31
N SER A 576 7.76 42.23 7.48
CA SER A 576 8.61 43.10 6.65
C SER A 576 8.12 43.29 5.20
N ASP A 577 7.02 42.64 4.80
CA ASP A 577 6.54 42.62 3.41
C ASP A 577 4.99 42.65 3.31
N GLN A 578 4.48 43.69 2.63
CA GLN A 578 3.12 43.86 2.06
C GLN A 578 1.98 43.17 2.83
N LEU A 579 1.53 43.78 3.93
CA LEU A 579 0.28 43.42 4.61
C LEU A 579 -0.91 43.95 3.78
N TYR A 580 -1.55 43.11 2.97
CA TYR A 580 -2.75 43.50 2.21
C TYR A 580 -3.96 43.63 3.16
N GLY A 581 -4.62 44.78 3.16
CA GLY A 581 -5.56 45.20 4.20
C GLY A 581 -6.82 44.36 4.41
N GLY A 582 -7.51 44.67 5.51
CA GLY A 582 -8.66 43.94 6.04
C GLY A 582 -8.32 42.97 7.17
N ASN A 583 -7.08 42.92 7.66
CA ASN A 583 -6.67 42.01 8.72
C ASN A 583 -6.96 42.60 10.12
N ASN A 584 -7.46 41.79 11.06
CA ASN A 584 -7.56 42.14 12.47
C ASN A 584 -6.49 41.37 13.26
N ILE A 585 -5.62 42.09 13.97
CA ILE A 585 -4.62 41.52 14.87
C ILE A 585 -5.10 41.76 16.30
N TYR A 586 -5.32 40.69 17.06
CA TYR A 586 -5.73 40.72 18.46
C TYR A 586 -4.63 40.12 19.35
N LEU A 587 -4.13 40.88 20.33
CA LEU A 587 -3.16 40.43 21.33
C LEU A 587 -3.84 40.46 22.70
N GLY A 588 -4.25 39.29 23.18
CA GLY A 588 -5.14 39.09 24.31
C GLY A 588 -4.51 38.51 25.57
N GLY A 589 -3.19 38.26 25.60
CA GLY A 589 -2.51 37.72 26.78
C GLY A 589 -1.84 38.77 27.66
N SER A 590 -0.98 38.33 28.59
CA SER A 590 -0.39 39.17 29.65
C SER A 590 1.13 39.26 29.52
N GLY A 591 1.73 40.45 29.40
CA GLY A 591 3.19 40.57 29.25
C GLY A 591 3.56 41.77 28.39
N THR A 592 4.83 41.89 27.99
CA THR A 592 5.27 42.93 27.05
C THR A 592 5.24 42.41 25.62
N ASP A 593 4.16 42.68 24.90
CA ASP A 593 4.02 42.26 23.51
C ASP A 593 4.67 43.27 22.56
N THR A 594 5.23 42.85 21.42
CA THR A 594 5.83 43.76 20.42
C THR A 594 5.26 43.53 19.03
N VAL A 595 4.80 44.57 18.34
CA VAL A 595 4.34 44.51 16.94
C VAL A 595 5.17 45.46 16.10
N HIS A 596 5.86 44.95 15.09
CA HIS A 596 6.62 45.72 14.12
C HIS A 596 6.12 45.43 12.70
N LEU A 597 5.47 46.40 12.06
CA LEU A 597 4.90 46.26 10.71
C LEU A 597 5.60 47.23 9.75
N VAL A 598 6.04 46.72 8.60
CA VAL A 598 6.63 47.50 7.51
C VAL A 598 5.86 47.21 6.22
N ASN A 599 5.47 48.24 5.47
CA ASN A 599 4.73 48.15 4.20
C ASN A 599 3.30 47.58 4.31
N VAL A 600 2.41 48.25 5.04
CA VAL A 600 0.98 47.89 5.10
C VAL A 600 0.24 48.47 3.88
N SER A 601 -0.27 47.64 2.96
CA SER A 601 -0.91 48.07 1.70
C SER A 601 -2.41 47.72 1.62
N ASP A 602 -3.20 48.59 0.98
CA ASP A 602 -4.62 48.38 0.60
C ASP A 602 -5.61 47.94 1.71
N SER A 603 -6.12 48.90 2.51
CA SER A 603 -7.24 48.80 3.49
C SER A 603 -6.86 48.55 4.96
N ALA A 604 -7.81 48.77 5.89
CA ALA A 604 -7.61 48.87 7.33
C ALA A 604 -6.93 47.64 7.92
N ALA A 605 -5.79 47.82 8.57
CA ALA A 605 -5.33 46.89 9.60
C ALA A 605 -5.87 47.40 10.94
N THR A 606 -6.58 46.57 11.70
CA THR A 606 -6.98 46.92 13.07
C THR A 606 -6.07 46.14 14.03
N ILE A 607 -5.29 46.84 14.84
CA ILE A 607 -4.45 46.24 15.89
C ILE A 607 -5.12 46.49 17.25
N ASN A 608 -5.54 45.41 17.90
CA ASN A 608 -6.18 45.43 19.21
C ASN A 608 -5.27 44.68 20.19
N ALA A 609 -4.45 45.41 20.95
CA ALA A 609 -3.43 44.85 21.83
C ALA A 609 -3.73 45.11 23.31
N ASN A 610 -3.32 44.20 24.21
CA ASN A 610 -3.49 44.33 25.66
C ASN A 610 -2.48 45.30 26.31
N VAL A 611 -2.68 45.53 27.61
CA VAL A 611 -1.86 46.42 28.46
C VAL A 611 -0.39 45.96 28.41
N ASN A 612 0.52 46.88 28.08
CA ASN A 612 1.99 46.70 27.91
C ASN A 612 2.51 46.27 26.53
N ALA A 613 1.69 46.35 25.47
CA ALA A 613 2.18 46.16 24.11
C ALA A 613 2.94 47.39 23.56
N PHE A 614 4.07 47.14 22.89
CA PHE A 614 4.83 48.10 22.07
C PHE A 614 4.48 47.90 20.60
N VAL A 615 3.85 48.89 19.97
CA VAL A 615 3.46 48.83 18.56
C VAL A 615 4.24 49.86 17.75
N THR A 616 4.96 49.38 16.74
CA THR A 616 5.65 50.18 15.70
C THR A 616 5.09 49.79 14.33
N ALA A 617 4.44 50.72 13.65
CA ALA A 617 3.96 50.52 12.29
C ALA A 617 4.51 51.61 11.36
N THR A 618 4.98 51.18 10.20
CA THR A 618 5.60 52.00 9.15
C THR A 618 4.97 51.65 7.81
N ASP A 619 4.45 52.66 7.12
CA ASP A 619 3.92 52.54 5.77
C ASP A 619 4.79 53.34 4.79
N ASP A 620 5.24 52.73 3.70
CA ASP A 620 5.99 53.40 2.64
C ASP A 620 5.19 53.49 1.31
N THR A 621 3.99 52.88 1.22
CA THR A 621 3.29 52.67 -0.06
C THR A 621 1.78 52.94 -0.03
N GLY A 622 1.36 54.22 -0.07
CA GLY A 622 0.05 54.63 -0.59
C GLY A 622 -0.94 55.26 0.41
N PRO A 623 -2.09 55.78 -0.08
CA PRO A 623 -3.08 56.43 0.78
C PRO A 623 -4.01 55.42 1.47
N LYS A 624 -4.26 55.65 2.78
CA LYS A 624 -5.25 54.98 3.68
C LYS A 624 -4.73 53.67 4.32
N ILE A 625 -4.91 53.33 5.61
CA ILE A 625 -6.01 53.51 6.59
C ILE A 625 -5.51 53.56 8.06
N GLY A 626 -6.34 54.16 8.92
CA GLY A 626 -6.34 54.15 10.39
C GLY A 626 -5.96 52.87 11.12
N ASP A 627 -4.81 52.95 11.78
CA ASP A 627 -4.63 52.32 13.08
C ASP A 627 -5.64 52.91 14.06
N ILE A 628 -6.61 52.09 14.47
CA ILE A 628 -7.45 52.37 15.64
C ILE A 628 -6.88 51.55 16.79
N ASN A 629 -5.97 52.15 17.55
CA ASN A 629 -5.61 51.59 18.84
C ASN A 629 -6.75 51.91 19.83
N THR A 630 -7.49 50.88 20.24
CA THR A 630 -8.62 51.01 21.17
C THR A 630 -8.24 50.79 22.65
N ASN A 631 -6.96 50.53 22.96
CA ASN A 631 -6.55 49.99 24.27
C ASN A 631 -5.33 50.67 24.93
N ASN A 632 -5.06 50.28 26.19
CA ASN A 632 -4.06 50.83 27.12
C ASN A 632 -2.60 50.39 26.83
N ASN A 633 -2.06 50.59 25.63
CA ASN A 633 -0.67 50.22 25.33
C ASN A 633 0.35 51.03 26.16
N GLU A 634 1.57 50.52 26.39
CA GLU A 634 2.62 51.29 27.11
C GLU A 634 3.26 52.38 26.24
N GLN A 635 3.45 52.11 24.94
CA GLN A 635 3.98 53.06 23.97
C GLN A 635 3.47 52.72 22.55
N LEU A 636 2.97 53.73 21.83
CA LEU A 636 2.59 53.64 20.42
C LEU A 636 3.47 54.58 19.59
N THR A 637 4.21 54.04 18.62
CA THR A 637 4.94 54.83 17.61
C THR A 637 4.38 54.51 16.23
N PHE A 638 3.78 55.51 15.58
CA PHE A 638 3.26 55.36 14.22
C PHE A 638 3.95 56.33 13.28
N ILE A 639 4.36 55.85 12.11
CA ILE A 639 4.89 56.68 11.04
C ILE A 639 3.98 56.52 9.82
N GLY A 640 3.20 57.55 9.54
CA GLY A 640 2.34 57.62 8.37
C GLY A 640 3.14 57.57 7.07
N GLY A 641 2.51 57.03 6.04
CA GLY A 641 3.17 56.81 4.75
C GLY A 641 3.13 57.96 3.78
N SER A 642 3.27 57.61 2.50
CA SER A 642 3.26 58.52 1.36
C SER A 642 1.95 58.36 0.58
N GLY A 643 1.35 59.44 0.08
CA GLY A 643 0.07 59.36 -0.64
C GLY A 643 -0.78 60.62 -0.60
N THR A 644 -2.08 60.48 -0.89
CA THR A 644 -3.04 61.60 -0.86
C THR A 644 -3.56 61.95 0.53
N SER A 645 -3.64 60.96 1.43
CA SER A 645 -4.11 61.15 2.81
C SER A 645 -3.70 60.01 3.74
N SER A 646 -3.31 60.33 4.97
CA SER A 646 -3.11 59.38 6.07
C SER A 646 -4.14 59.64 7.17
N THR A 647 -4.55 58.60 7.91
CA THR A 647 -5.37 58.76 9.13
C THR A 647 -4.77 57.90 10.22
N VAL A 648 -4.53 58.48 11.39
CA VAL A 648 -3.86 57.85 12.54
C VAL A 648 -4.67 58.18 13.78
N LEU A 649 -5.32 57.19 14.40
CA LEU A 649 -6.25 57.41 15.50
C LEU A 649 -5.84 56.61 16.73
N ALA A 650 -5.18 57.27 17.69
CA ALA A 650 -4.85 56.66 18.97
C ALA A 650 -5.95 56.85 20.03
N SER A 651 -7.19 57.14 19.63
CA SER A 651 -8.28 57.59 20.52
C SER A 651 -8.63 56.69 21.73
N GLY A 652 -8.22 55.41 21.72
CA GLY A 652 -8.37 54.51 22.86
C GLY A 652 -7.15 54.37 23.77
N SER A 653 -6.00 54.95 23.40
CA SER A 653 -4.77 54.90 24.20
C SER A 653 -4.92 55.72 25.49
N ASN A 654 -4.51 55.14 26.62
CA ASN A 654 -4.43 55.82 27.92
C ASN A 654 -2.99 56.17 28.34
N THR A 655 -2.04 56.17 27.41
CA THR A 655 -0.63 56.50 27.62
C THR A 655 -0.11 57.47 26.56
N GLN A 656 1.10 58.00 26.76
CA GLN A 656 1.77 58.86 25.78
C GLN A 656 1.92 58.15 24.43
N VAL A 657 1.43 58.79 23.37
CA VAL A 657 1.66 58.34 21.98
C VAL A 657 2.59 59.27 21.23
N THR A 658 3.39 58.71 20.30
CA THR A 658 4.18 59.48 19.35
C THR A 658 3.72 59.16 17.94
N LEU A 659 3.11 60.13 17.25
CA LEU A 659 2.51 59.94 15.94
C LEU A 659 3.16 60.89 14.92
N PHE A 660 3.60 60.34 13.79
CA PHE A 660 4.08 61.11 12.64
C PHE A 660 3.10 60.95 11.48
N GLY A 661 2.60 62.05 10.92
CA GLY A 661 1.64 62.08 9.80
C GLY A 661 2.22 61.56 8.48
N GLY A 662 3.55 61.54 8.36
CA GLY A 662 4.24 61.04 7.18
C GLY A 662 4.47 62.09 6.10
N THR A 663 4.45 61.66 4.85
CA THR A 663 4.62 62.54 3.68
C THR A 663 3.34 62.72 2.84
N SER A 664 2.26 62.06 3.25
CA SER A 664 0.93 62.19 2.63
C SER A 664 0.41 63.63 2.63
N SER A 665 -0.37 63.98 1.61
CA SER A 665 -0.89 65.35 1.46
C SER A 665 -1.87 65.74 2.56
N ASN A 666 -2.85 64.92 2.97
CA ASN A 666 -3.80 65.32 4.03
C ASN A 666 -3.82 64.30 5.17
N ASN A 667 -3.22 64.63 6.31
CA ASN A 667 -3.10 63.73 7.45
C ASN A 667 -4.17 64.04 8.51
N ILE A 668 -4.87 63.04 9.02
CA ILE A 668 -5.68 63.14 10.22
C ILE A 668 -4.95 62.41 11.33
N VAL A 669 -4.52 63.11 12.38
CA VAL A 669 -3.74 62.54 13.48
C VAL A 669 -4.43 62.86 14.80
N SER A 670 -4.78 61.83 15.56
CA SER A 670 -5.45 61.96 16.86
C SER A 670 -4.64 61.27 17.96
N GLY A 671 -4.28 62.04 18.99
CA GLY A 671 -3.55 61.55 20.14
C GLY A 671 -4.36 60.59 21.02
N GLY A 672 -3.67 60.03 22.02
CA GLY A 672 -4.29 59.21 23.05
C GLY A 672 -5.25 60.01 23.91
N LYS A 673 -6.22 59.34 24.54
CA LYS A 673 -7.14 59.93 25.52
C LYS A 673 -6.42 60.43 26.78
N ALA A 674 -5.23 59.92 27.07
CA ALA A 674 -4.39 60.35 28.19
C ALA A 674 -2.91 60.36 27.78
N GLY A 675 -2.03 60.76 28.70
CA GLY A 675 -0.60 60.94 28.44
C GLY A 675 -0.24 62.29 27.82
N ASN A 676 1.07 62.55 27.67
CA ASN A 676 1.60 63.74 27.01
C ASN A 676 1.95 63.38 25.56
N ASN A 677 1.00 63.46 24.64
CA ASN A 677 1.17 62.98 23.28
C ASN A 677 2.09 63.88 22.45
N ASN A 678 2.81 63.30 21.50
CA ASN A 678 3.64 64.03 20.53
C ASN A 678 3.15 63.74 19.11
N LEU A 679 2.51 64.74 18.50
CA LEU A 679 1.87 64.65 17.19
C LEU A 679 2.62 65.54 16.21
N ASN A 680 3.16 64.98 15.13
CA ASN A 680 3.93 65.70 14.14
C ASN A 680 3.39 65.45 12.73
N GLY A 681 3.03 66.50 12.01
CA GLY A 681 2.46 66.38 10.66
C GLY A 681 3.40 65.97 9.54
N GLY A 682 4.71 65.92 9.80
CA GLY A 682 5.69 65.60 8.77
C GLY A 682 5.65 66.62 7.63
N SER A 683 5.52 66.15 6.39
CA SER A 683 5.54 67.02 5.20
C SER A 683 4.17 67.24 4.54
N GLY A 684 3.08 66.85 5.19
CA GLY A 684 1.72 67.02 4.68
C GLY A 684 1.23 68.47 4.60
N SER A 685 0.05 68.65 3.99
CA SER A 685 -0.63 69.90 3.71
C SER A 685 -2.16 69.78 3.84
N GLY A 686 -2.80 70.45 4.81
CA GLY A 686 -4.23 70.20 5.07
C GLY A 686 -4.46 69.23 6.22
N ASP A 687 -3.46 69.10 7.11
CA ASP A 687 -3.48 68.10 8.16
C ASP A 687 -4.38 68.55 9.33
N LEU A 688 -5.07 67.60 9.97
CA LEU A 688 -5.89 67.78 11.16
C LEU A 688 -5.26 67.03 12.34
N PHE A 689 -4.85 67.77 13.37
CA PHE A 689 -4.29 67.23 14.60
C PHE A 689 -5.25 67.44 15.76
N THR A 690 -5.47 66.41 16.57
CA THR A 690 -6.28 66.49 17.80
C THR A 690 -5.46 65.96 18.98
N ALA A 691 -5.22 66.82 19.97
CA ALA A 691 -4.28 66.61 21.06
C ALA A 691 -4.57 65.38 21.93
N GLY A 692 -5.83 65.27 22.38
CA GLY A 692 -6.32 64.15 23.18
C GLY A 692 -6.04 64.29 24.68
N GLY A 693 -4.82 64.01 25.10
CA GLY A 693 -4.37 63.88 26.49
C GLY A 693 -4.19 65.22 27.21
N ASN A 694 -3.21 65.29 28.13
CA ASN A 694 -2.81 66.55 28.76
C ASN A 694 -1.37 66.85 28.39
N ASN A 695 -1.01 68.12 28.20
CA ASN A 695 0.37 68.52 27.89
C ASN A 695 0.88 67.95 26.57
N ASP A 696 0.01 67.91 25.56
CA ASP A 696 0.36 67.38 24.24
C ASP A 696 1.21 68.39 23.45
N VAL A 697 2.07 67.86 22.57
CA VAL A 697 2.85 68.63 21.61
C VAL A 697 2.31 68.36 20.22
N LEU A 698 1.84 69.42 19.54
CA LEU A 698 1.24 69.35 18.22
C LEU A 698 2.06 70.22 17.26
N ILE A 699 2.69 69.57 16.29
CA ILE A 699 3.50 70.21 15.25
C ILE A 699 2.78 70.01 13.93
N GLY A 700 2.39 71.10 13.27
CA GLY A 700 1.74 71.05 11.96
C GLY A 700 2.62 70.37 10.90
N GLY A 701 2.04 69.99 9.76
CA GLY A 701 2.79 69.57 8.60
C GLY A 701 3.53 70.76 7.97
N SER A 702 4.70 70.53 7.39
CA SER A 702 5.51 71.62 6.79
C SER A 702 4.89 72.28 5.55
N GLY A 703 3.82 71.70 4.97
CA GLY A 703 3.10 72.22 3.80
C GLY A 703 1.71 72.74 4.14
N GLY A 704 1.20 73.66 3.32
CA GLY A 704 -0.23 74.06 3.31
C GLY A 704 -0.78 74.64 4.62
N LEU A 705 -2.11 74.58 4.78
CA LEU A 705 -2.84 75.04 5.97
C LEU A 705 -3.14 73.84 6.86
N ASN A 706 -2.74 73.88 8.13
CA ASN A 706 -3.02 72.82 9.10
C ASN A 706 -4.13 73.24 10.07
N THR A 707 -4.86 72.27 10.62
CA THR A 707 -5.81 72.48 11.72
C THR A 707 -5.30 71.76 12.96
N LEU A 708 -4.94 72.52 13.99
CA LEU A 708 -4.47 72.00 15.26
C LEU A 708 -5.55 72.24 16.32
N VAL A 709 -6.07 71.17 16.89
CA VAL A 709 -7.17 71.20 17.86
C VAL A 709 -6.64 70.78 19.23
N SER A 710 -6.79 71.70 20.19
CA SER A 710 -6.52 71.48 21.62
C SER A 710 -7.42 70.43 22.26
N ALA A 711 -7.02 69.98 23.44
CA ALA A 711 -7.85 69.22 24.35
C ALA A 711 -7.89 69.95 25.69
N THR A 712 -8.14 69.23 26.77
CA THR A 712 -7.99 69.79 28.11
C THR A 712 -6.54 69.62 28.55
N GLY A 713 -5.88 70.68 29.01
CA GLY A 713 -4.51 70.57 29.49
C GLY A 713 -3.68 71.79 29.13
N ASN A 714 -2.35 71.62 29.10
CA ASN A 714 -1.40 72.66 28.68
C ASN A 714 -0.77 72.29 27.34
N GLU A 715 -1.44 72.52 26.23
CA GLU A 715 -0.94 72.06 24.94
C GLU A 715 0.15 72.98 24.37
N THR A 716 1.12 72.40 23.66
CA THR A 716 2.12 73.14 22.89
C THR A 716 1.85 72.96 21.41
N PHE A 717 1.34 74.00 20.77
CA PHE A 717 1.15 74.07 19.33
C PHE A 717 2.35 74.72 18.66
N THR A 718 2.77 74.15 17.54
CA THR A 718 3.75 74.78 16.65
C THR A 718 3.19 74.77 15.24
N GLY A 719 2.88 75.96 14.74
CA GLY A 719 2.62 76.14 13.31
C GLY A 719 3.89 75.78 12.53
N ALA A 720 3.75 74.94 11.52
CA ALA A 720 4.88 74.49 10.71
C ALA A 720 4.69 74.95 9.27
N GLY A 721 5.74 75.52 8.69
CA GLY A 721 5.73 75.97 7.29
C GLY A 721 5.20 77.39 7.09
N LEU A 722 4.79 77.69 5.85
CA LEU A 722 4.31 79.01 5.39
C LEU A 722 2.77 79.10 5.34
N GLY A 723 2.10 78.18 6.02
CA GLY A 723 0.65 78.01 6.06
C GLY A 723 -0.09 79.05 6.90
N ASN A 724 -1.34 79.33 6.53
CA ASN A 724 -2.29 80.08 7.37
C ASN A 724 -2.97 79.10 8.34
N ASP A 725 -2.23 78.57 9.30
CA ASP A 725 -2.71 77.49 10.19
C ASP A 725 -3.93 77.93 11.03
N LEU A 726 -4.78 76.96 11.34
CA LEU A 726 -5.96 77.12 12.18
C LEU A 726 -5.72 76.48 13.55
N PHE A 727 -5.74 77.28 14.60
CA PHE A 727 -5.61 76.83 15.98
C PHE A 727 -7.00 76.84 16.63
N SER A 728 -7.54 75.66 16.94
CA SER A 728 -8.86 75.51 17.56
C SER A 728 -8.73 75.21 19.06
N ILE A 729 -9.18 76.17 19.87
CA ILE A 729 -9.15 76.09 21.33
C ILE A 729 -10.50 75.63 21.86
N THR A 730 -10.52 74.48 22.53
CA THR A 730 -11.74 73.84 23.02
C THR A 730 -12.08 74.20 24.47
N GLY A 731 -11.12 74.78 25.23
CA GLY A 731 -11.27 75.21 26.62
C GLY A 731 -10.87 74.13 27.62
N GLY A 732 -10.70 74.49 28.91
CA GLY A 732 -10.29 73.51 29.93
C GLY A 732 -9.47 74.02 31.12
N GLY A 733 -9.17 75.33 31.20
CA GLY A 733 -8.52 75.93 32.38
C GLY A 733 -7.01 75.72 32.50
N GLY A 734 -6.35 75.24 31.44
CA GLY A 734 -4.89 75.10 31.36
C GLY A 734 -4.19 76.27 30.65
N THR A 735 -2.91 76.10 30.34
CA THR A 735 -2.05 77.08 29.67
C THR A 735 -1.50 76.52 28.36
N ASP A 736 -2.05 76.97 27.24
CA ASP A 736 -1.62 76.55 25.92
C ASP A 736 -0.55 77.50 25.37
N MET A 737 0.52 76.94 24.82
CA MET A 737 1.58 77.69 24.16
C MET A 737 1.45 77.53 22.64
N ILE A 738 1.35 78.64 21.92
CA ILE A 738 1.26 78.67 20.47
C ILE A 738 2.54 79.31 19.92
N ASN A 739 3.38 78.48 19.31
CA ASN A 739 4.60 78.88 18.64
C ASN A 739 4.36 79.14 17.16
N ASN A 740 5.09 80.13 16.62
CA ASN A 740 5.02 80.51 15.20
C ASN A 740 3.58 80.74 14.73
N PHE A 741 2.81 81.53 15.48
CA PHE A 741 1.43 81.82 15.12
C PHE A 741 1.36 82.58 13.79
N THR A 742 0.97 81.87 12.73
CA THR A 742 0.70 82.41 11.41
C THR A 742 -0.67 81.91 10.98
N GLY A 743 -1.74 82.49 11.53
CA GLY A 743 -3.06 82.30 10.95
C GLY A 743 -4.25 82.65 11.80
N GLN A 744 -5.18 81.71 11.94
CA GLN A 744 -6.48 81.94 12.58
C GLN A 744 -6.56 81.22 13.92
N LEU A 745 -7.08 81.93 14.92
CA LEU A 745 -7.50 81.36 16.20
C LEU A 745 -9.01 81.20 16.18
N VAL A 746 -9.50 80.00 16.49
CA VAL A 746 -10.93 79.73 16.67
C VAL A 746 -11.16 79.23 18.08
N LEU A 747 -11.98 79.95 18.84
CA LEU A 747 -12.41 79.56 20.18
C LEU A 747 -13.71 78.76 20.08
N ALA A 748 -13.83 77.72 20.90
CA ALA A 748 -15.08 76.97 21.02
C ALA A 748 -16.24 77.83 21.53
N ALA A 749 -17.47 77.40 21.24
CA ALA A 749 -18.66 78.15 21.59
C ALA A 749 -18.75 78.43 23.10
N GLY A 750 -18.96 79.70 23.46
CA GLY A 750 -19.05 80.14 24.86
C GLY A 750 -17.73 80.62 25.46
N LEU A 751 -16.61 80.43 24.75
CA LEU A 751 -15.33 81.02 25.11
C LEU A 751 -15.21 82.44 24.58
N SER A 752 -14.68 83.33 25.40
CA SER A 752 -14.38 84.70 25.05
C SER A 752 -13.14 85.18 25.78
N VAL A 753 -12.39 86.08 25.15
CA VAL A 753 -11.28 86.76 25.79
C VAL A 753 -11.76 87.55 27.01
N SER A 754 -11.17 87.26 28.17
CA SER A 754 -11.39 87.99 29.42
C SER A 754 -10.29 89.02 29.70
N ASN A 755 -9.05 88.72 29.28
CA ASN A 755 -7.90 89.62 29.43
C ASN A 755 -6.84 89.34 28.36
N GLU A 756 -6.17 90.37 27.86
CA GLU A 756 -5.02 90.27 26.95
C GLU A 756 -3.88 91.14 27.46
N ASN A 757 -2.66 90.62 27.50
CA ASN A 757 -1.48 91.38 27.86
C ASN A 757 -0.23 90.87 27.14
N VAL A 758 0.76 91.72 26.94
CA VAL A 758 2.06 91.31 26.39
C VAL A 758 3.06 91.24 27.53
N ILE A 759 3.57 90.04 27.81
CA ILE A 759 4.53 89.77 28.90
C ILE A 759 5.73 89.05 28.30
N GLY A 760 6.93 89.57 28.53
CA GLY A 760 8.18 88.91 28.13
C GLY A 760 8.33 88.69 26.61
N GLY A 761 7.71 89.53 25.78
CA GLY A 761 7.76 89.41 24.31
C GLY A 761 6.74 88.43 23.70
N SER A 762 5.79 87.94 24.49
CA SER A 762 4.70 87.06 24.03
C SER A 762 3.35 87.64 24.41
N LEU A 763 2.34 87.40 23.59
CA LEU A 763 0.96 87.79 23.86
C LEU A 763 0.31 86.71 24.72
N ASN A 764 -0.24 87.13 25.85
CA ASN A 764 -0.89 86.30 26.85
C ASN A 764 -2.38 86.65 26.82
N VAL A 765 -3.23 85.67 26.50
CA VAL A 765 -4.69 85.82 26.36
C VAL A 765 -5.35 84.90 27.37
N LEU A 766 -6.08 85.45 28.33
CA LEU A 766 -6.87 84.69 29.30
C LEU A 766 -8.33 84.63 28.82
N LEU A 767 -8.88 83.44 28.72
CA LEU A 767 -10.29 83.21 28.38
C LEU A 767 -11.19 83.22 29.62
N ASN A 768 -12.48 83.43 29.42
CA ASN A 768 -13.51 83.48 30.47
C ASN A 768 -13.68 82.19 31.27
N ASP A 769 -13.19 81.06 30.76
CA ASP A 769 -13.17 79.76 31.45
C ASP A 769 -11.88 79.51 32.26
N GLY A 770 -10.93 80.46 32.22
CA GLY A 770 -9.63 80.36 32.88
C GLY A 770 -8.51 79.77 32.01
N THR A 771 -8.79 79.37 30.77
CA THR A 771 -7.76 78.91 29.82
C THR A 771 -6.84 80.07 29.44
N HIS A 772 -5.53 79.84 29.46
CA HIS A 772 -4.51 80.85 29.20
C HIS A 772 -3.72 80.51 27.93
N LEU A 773 -3.82 81.35 26.90
CA LEU A 773 -3.11 81.16 25.64
C LEU A 773 -1.88 82.06 25.61
N ILE A 774 -0.72 81.50 25.30
CA ILE A 774 0.55 82.21 25.16
C ILE A 774 0.99 82.11 23.71
N PHE A 775 0.87 83.20 22.96
CA PHE A 775 1.39 83.32 21.60
C PHE A 775 2.85 83.78 21.68
N ALA A 776 3.76 82.83 21.51
CA ALA A 776 5.18 83.07 21.64
C ALA A 776 5.70 84.02 20.54
N GLY A 777 6.40 85.09 20.94
CA GLY A 777 6.99 86.05 20.01
C GLY A 777 6.01 87.06 19.38
N LEU A 778 4.72 86.96 19.70
CA LEU A 778 3.72 87.93 19.25
C LEU A 778 3.66 89.10 20.24
N THR A 779 4.07 90.30 19.83
CA THR A 779 4.21 91.47 20.72
C THR A 779 3.10 92.52 20.59
N SER A 780 2.14 92.30 19.69
CA SER A 780 0.98 93.17 19.50
C SER A 780 -0.13 92.44 18.75
N VAL A 781 -1.40 92.76 19.05
CA VAL A 781 -2.58 92.32 18.31
C VAL A 781 -3.14 93.54 17.57
N ASN A 782 -3.28 93.44 16.24
CA ASN A 782 -4.16 94.35 15.51
C ASN A 782 -5.55 93.70 15.53
N GLN A 783 -6.44 94.19 16.40
CA GLN A 783 -7.84 93.76 16.45
C GLN A 783 -8.62 94.20 15.21
#